data_AF-A0A815ZZS1-F1
#
_entry.id   AF-A0A815ZZS1-F1
#
_cell.length_a   1.000
_cell.length_b   1.000
_cell.length_c   1.000
_cell.angle_alpha   90.00
_cell.angle_beta   90.00
_cell.angle_gamma   90.00
#
_symmetry.space_group_name_H-M   'P 1'
#
loop_
_entity.id
_entity.type
_entity.pdbx_description
1 polymer ?
#
loop_
_entity_poly.entity_id
_entity_poly.type
_entity_poly.pdbx_seq_one_letter_code
_entity_poly.pdbx_strand_id
1 'polypeptide(L)'
;MGAQYSSLSDIKTNEYVSRFISEEAISTNDPFWNQFLSFSQQSPFTSTYSKLLDESCLIHLQQFVLNNPKTKNYGTLIEVFIRFANIIHDDCKNYIVLSQTHNALFILRLITKYFIEIDCEQNLYPHFLPQDTSAERLSLMTLFVDTLFRITITQPVESDSYSLHLEVLNTLLSLLSIQMCAKEDVLISAIYSIFMHRLDPLLISEFTRTLLEHFIKQTESPSWLSADSFDRSKNDSGGLFKIGQSVASSLWSVVTLGMGSSATPAVAEATVTAIDSTNTLRNHHLANQSIHLLLILSNHFTNDLHRNPYRLALLHFTDTQDTPTNLPDSEPLPWFSIDYHSLYDVLCQTVHTDQSTILLYMLLHRNQHFKAYVISRTNIDQIVLPILRVIYTATERNSHHIYMSLIILLILTEDDYFNRTVHDIKLKKLSWYTERSINDVTLGGLLISIVLRTIQYNIARMRDKYLHTNCLATLANMSSQFQNLHTYITQRIISLFNSLSRKHSKILDAIQQQSKQDNAASVTVLTNNIQSVASNDESFNENIQDLSIIEDVMRMILEIINSCLTHTLRYNVNLIYALLYNREIFDYYRTHPSFQDILQNIDTVITFFAEKVDQLQQRSAEYIKETLEINVKQFPLDRLKKFPDLKFKYVEEEQPEDFFVPYVWSLVHKSCNFHWSSESALMFLQQPLDS
;
A
#
# COMPACT_ATOMS: atom_id res chain seq x y z
N MET A 1 -35.77 -12.44 -10.28
CA MET A 1 -36.06 -11.00 -10.44
C MET A 1 -37.58 -10.81 -10.46
N GLY A 2 -38.11 -9.79 -9.78
CA GLY A 2 -39.54 -9.66 -9.43
C GLY A 2 -39.89 -10.14 -8.01
N ALA A 3 -40.94 -9.55 -7.41
CA ALA A 3 -41.33 -9.78 -6.01
C ALA A 3 -41.60 -11.25 -5.62
N GLN A 4 -41.91 -12.11 -6.60
CA GLN A 4 -42.20 -13.53 -6.38
C GLN A 4 -41.00 -14.45 -6.64
N TYR A 5 -39.88 -13.94 -7.18
CA TYR A 5 -38.74 -14.75 -7.63
C TYR A 5 -37.42 -14.15 -7.13
N SER A 6 -36.92 -14.66 -5.99
CA SER A 6 -35.74 -14.10 -5.30
C SER A 6 -34.57 -15.08 -5.15
N SER A 7 -34.63 -16.28 -5.75
CA SER A 7 -33.53 -17.26 -5.67
C SER A 7 -32.75 -17.39 -6.99
N LEU A 8 -31.46 -17.75 -6.89
CA LEU A 8 -30.59 -18.00 -8.06
C LEU A 8 -31.12 -19.12 -8.95
N SER A 9 -31.76 -20.15 -8.37
CA SER A 9 -32.33 -21.27 -9.14
C SER A 9 -33.47 -20.85 -10.04
N ASP A 10 -34.20 -19.80 -9.67
CA ASP A 10 -35.39 -19.34 -10.39
C ASP A 10 -35.05 -18.44 -11.59
N ILE A 11 -33.79 -17.97 -11.72
CA ILE A 11 -33.37 -17.06 -12.79
C ILE A 11 -33.65 -17.66 -14.17
N LYS A 12 -33.40 -18.97 -14.35
CA LYS A 12 -33.55 -19.67 -15.64
C LYS A 12 -35.00 -19.71 -16.15
N THR A 13 -35.97 -19.67 -15.25
CA THR A 13 -37.40 -19.78 -15.58
C THR A 13 -38.15 -18.48 -15.32
N ASN A 14 -37.42 -17.38 -15.11
CA ASN A 14 -38.01 -16.11 -14.71
C ASN A 14 -38.57 -15.33 -15.90
N GLU A 15 -39.88 -15.19 -15.97
CA GLU A 15 -40.56 -14.51 -17.08
C GLU A 15 -40.11 -13.05 -17.27
N TYR A 16 -39.79 -12.34 -16.19
CA TYR A 16 -39.32 -10.96 -16.28
C TYR A 16 -37.90 -10.88 -16.86
N VAL A 17 -37.00 -11.80 -16.48
CA VAL A 17 -35.66 -11.91 -17.08
C VAL A 17 -35.79 -12.27 -18.56
N SER A 18 -36.65 -13.25 -18.90
CA SER A 18 -36.87 -13.66 -20.29
C SER A 18 -37.38 -12.51 -21.16
N ARG A 19 -38.31 -11.68 -20.66
CA ARG A 19 -38.78 -10.48 -21.40
C ARG A 19 -37.67 -9.44 -21.56
N PHE A 20 -36.89 -9.16 -20.51
CA PHE A 20 -35.81 -8.18 -20.56
C PHE A 20 -34.71 -8.52 -21.59
N ILE A 21 -34.38 -9.81 -21.73
CA ILE A 21 -33.36 -10.29 -22.68
C ILE A 21 -33.92 -10.67 -24.06
N SER A 22 -35.22 -10.49 -24.30
CA SER A 22 -35.87 -10.84 -25.56
C SER A 22 -35.51 -9.84 -26.68
N GLU A 23 -36.12 -10.01 -27.86
CA GLU A 23 -36.03 -9.06 -28.97
C GLU A 23 -37.01 -7.87 -28.82
N GLU A 24 -37.76 -7.81 -27.71
CA GLU A 24 -38.68 -6.70 -27.40
C GLU A 24 -37.91 -5.50 -26.84
N ALA A 25 -38.13 -4.32 -27.43
CA ALA A 25 -37.69 -3.05 -26.87
C ALA A 25 -38.67 -2.58 -25.79
N ILE A 26 -38.18 -2.38 -24.58
CA ILE A 26 -38.99 -1.95 -23.43
C ILE A 26 -38.87 -0.44 -23.28
N SER A 27 -39.99 0.27 -23.16
CA SER A 27 -39.99 1.74 -22.99
C SER A 27 -39.66 2.16 -21.55
N THR A 28 -39.08 3.35 -21.37
CA THR A 28 -38.71 3.91 -20.05
C THR A 28 -39.91 4.03 -19.09
N ASN A 29 -41.13 4.17 -19.62
CA ASN A 29 -42.37 4.32 -18.85
C ASN A 29 -43.19 3.03 -18.71
N ASP A 30 -42.68 1.89 -19.16
CA ASP A 30 -43.38 0.61 -19.05
C ASP A 30 -43.54 0.20 -17.56
N PRO A 31 -44.74 -0.20 -17.09
CA PRO A 31 -44.94 -0.70 -15.73
C PRO A 31 -44.12 -1.96 -15.40
N PHE A 32 -43.58 -2.64 -16.42
CA PHE A 32 -42.60 -3.72 -16.30
C PHE A 32 -41.51 -3.41 -15.28
N TRP A 33 -40.92 -2.21 -15.31
CA TRP A 33 -39.78 -1.85 -14.46
C TRP A 33 -40.11 -1.94 -12.96
N ASN A 34 -41.32 -1.53 -12.58
CA ASN A 34 -41.76 -1.59 -11.19
C ASN A 34 -41.85 -3.03 -10.67
N GLN A 35 -42.27 -3.96 -11.54
CA GLN A 35 -42.36 -5.38 -11.20
C GLN A 35 -40.99 -6.04 -11.28
N PHE A 36 -40.24 -5.86 -12.36
CA PHE A 36 -38.94 -6.48 -12.57
C PHE A 36 -37.93 -6.14 -11.46
N LEU A 37 -37.91 -4.89 -11.02
CA LEU A 37 -36.96 -4.38 -10.02
C LEU A 37 -37.41 -4.57 -8.56
N SER A 38 -38.50 -5.29 -8.31
CA SER A 38 -39.06 -5.50 -6.96
C SER A 38 -38.51 -6.75 -6.24
N PHE A 39 -37.41 -7.34 -6.71
CA PHE A 39 -36.84 -8.55 -6.08
C PHE A 39 -36.14 -8.23 -4.76
N SER A 40 -36.09 -9.22 -3.87
CA SER A 40 -35.48 -9.14 -2.54
C SER A 40 -34.16 -9.91 -2.43
N GLN A 41 -33.57 -10.32 -3.56
CA GLN A 41 -32.32 -11.06 -3.56
C GLN A 41 -31.19 -10.20 -3.00
N GLN A 42 -30.42 -10.74 -2.07
CA GLN A 42 -29.26 -10.06 -1.51
C GLN A 42 -28.12 -10.04 -2.55
N SER A 43 -27.53 -8.87 -2.78
CA SER A 43 -26.34 -8.70 -3.63
C SER A 43 -25.22 -9.63 -3.13
N PRO A 44 -24.38 -10.20 -4.00
CA PRO A 44 -23.32 -11.08 -3.56
C PRO A 44 -22.21 -10.31 -2.84
N PHE A 45 -22.05 -10.57 -1.54
CA PHE A 45 -21.01 -9.92 -0.71
C PHE A 45 -19.74 -10.78 -0.55
N THR A 46 -19.62 -11.86 -1.32
CA THR A 46 -18.37 -12.64 -1.40
C THR A 46 -18.03 -12.94 -2.84
N SER A 47 -16.74 -12.89 -3.18
CA SER A 47 -16.23 -13.21 -4.52
C SER A 47 -16.71 -14.59 -5.00
N THR A 48 -16.75 -15.59 -4.11
CA THR A 48 -17.26 -16.93 -4.43
C THR A 48 -18.72 -16.94 -4.86
N TYR A 49 -19.59 -16.25 -4.13
CA TYR A 49 -21.01 -16.19 -4.48
C TYR A 49 -21.24 -15.31 -5.72
N SER A 50 -20.44 -14.28 -5.93
CA SER A 50 -20.42 -13.51 -7.19
C SER A 50 -20.04 -14.40 -8.37
N LYS A 51 -19.05 -15.29 -8.23
CA LYS A 51 -18.67 -16.23 -9.30
C LYS A 51 -19.82 -17.16 -9.67
N LEU A 52 -20.52 -17.72 -8.68
CA LEU A 52 -21.69 -18.57 -8.92
C LEU A 52 -22.84 -17.82 -9.60
N LEU A 53 -23.04 -16.55 -9.26
CA LEU A 53 -24.00 -15.68 -9.93
C LEU A 53 -23.60 -15.45 -11.40
N ASP A 54 -22.34 -15.11 -11.66
CA ASP A 54 -21.82 -14.89 -13.01
C ASP A 54 -22.03 -16.15 -13.88
N GLU A 55 -21.69 -17.34 -13.37
CA GLU A 55 -21.88 -18.62 -14.04
C GLU A 55 -23.38 -18.92 -14.30
N SER A 56 -24.26 -18.58 -13.36
CA SER A 56 -25.71 -18.82 -13.49
C SER A 56 -26.37 -17.88 -14.51
N CYS A 57 -25.84 -16.66 -14.65
CA CYS A 57 -26.35 -15.63 -15.55
C CYS A 57 -25.75 -15.70 -16.95
N LEU A 58 -24.64 -16.42 -17.16
CA LEU A 58 -23.85 -16.41 -18.40
C LEU A 58 -24.67 -16.56 -19.68
N ILE A 59 -25.56 -17.56 -19.76
CA ILE A 59 -26.38 -17.81 -20.96
C ILE A 59 -27.33 -16.64 -21.24
N HIS A 60 -27.92 -16.07 -20.18
CA HIS A 60 -28.83 -14.92 -20.30
C HIS A 60 -28.06 -13.66 -20.73
N LEU A 61 -26.86 -13.46 -20.21
CA LEU A 61 -25.99 -12.34 -20.58
C LEU A 61 -25.51 -12.45 -22.03
N GLN A 62 -25.15 -13.65 -22.50
CA GLN A 62 -24.82 -13.91 -23.91
C GLN A 62 -25.99 -13.57 -24.83
N GLN A 63 -27.21 -14.02 -24.49
CA GLN A 63 -28.41 -13.68 -25.25
C GLN A 63 -28.71 -12.17 -25.22
N PHE A 64 -28.53 -11.53 -24.07
CA PHE A 64 -28.75 -10.09 -23.92
C PHE A 64 -27.79 -9.27 -24.80
N VAL A 65 -26.50 -9.62 -24.83
CA VAL A 65 -25.50 -8.96 -25.72
C VAL A 65 -25.94 -9.00 -27.17
N LEU A 66 -26.49 -10.12 -27.65
CA LEU A 66 -26.92 -10.26 -29.05
C LEU A 66 -28.12 -9.37 -29.38
N ASN A 67 -29.06 -9.22 -28.44
CA ASN A 67 -30.33 -8.52 -28.66
C ASN A 67 -30.23 -7.01 -28.36
N ASN A 68 -29.43 -6.61 -27.37
CA ASN A 68 -29.36 -5.23 -26.89
C ASN A 68 -29.00 -4.17 -27.96
N PRO A 69 -28.14 -4.43 -28.96
CA PRO A 69 -27.88 -3.46 -30.03
C PRO A 69 -29.15 -3.04 -30.80
N LYS A 70 -30.18 -3.91 -30.83
CA LYS A 70 -31.48 -3.63 -31.44
C LYS A 70 -32.50 -3.11 -30.42
N THR A 71 -32.60 -3.74 -29.26
CA THR A 71 -33.66 -3.42 -28.28
C THR A 71 -33.36 -2.18 -27.45
N LYS A 72 -32.08 -1.83 -27.28
CA LYS A 72 -31.60 -0.71 -26.44
C LYS A 72 -31.99 -0.82 -24.97
N ASN A 73 -32.42 -2.00 -24.51
CA ASN A 73 -32.94 -2.21 -23.14
C ASN A 73 -31.92 -1.84 -22.04
N TYR A 74 -30.62 -1.93 -22.31
CA TYR A 74 -29.59 -1.48 -21.38
C TYR A 74 -29.59 0.04 -21.21
N GLY A 75 -29.63 0.80 -22.31
CA GLY A 75 -29.76 2.26 -22.29
C GLY A 75 -31.05 2.72 -21.61
N THR A 76 -32.17 2.06 -21.91
CA THR A 76 -33.44 2.31 -21.21
C THR A 76 -33.33 2.06 -19.70
N LEU A 77 -32.66 0.99 -19.28
CA LEU A 77 -32.48 0.70 -17.86
C LEU A 77 -31.64 1.78 -17.15
N ILE A 78 -30.64 2.37 -17.82
CA ILE A 78 -29.89 3.52 -17.31
C ILE A 78 -30.84 4.72 -17.10
N GLU A 79 -31.70 5.03 -18.06
CA GLU A 79 -32.68 6.12 -17.91
C GLU A 79 -33.67 5.87 -16.76
N VAL A 80 -34.14 4.63 -16.61
CA VAL A 80 -35.02 4.22 -15.50
C VAL A 80 -34.31 4.37 -14.16
N PHE A 81 -33.04 3.96 -14.08
CA PHE A 81 -32.20 4.16 -12.89
C PHE A 81 -32.05 5.66 -12.56
N ILE A 82 -31.70 6.50 -13.54
CA ILE A 82 -31.55 7.95 -13.32
C ILE A 82 -32.87 8.57 -12.83
N ARG A 83 -34.01 8.15 -13.41
CA ARG A 83 -35.32 8.61 -12.94
C ARG A 83 -35.57 8.24 -11.47
N PHE A 84 -35.26 7.02 -11.06
CA PHE A 84 -35.44 6.61 -9.67
C PHE A 84 -34.44 7.26 -8.71
N ALA A 85 -33.19 7.47 -9.15
CA ALA A 85 -32.18 8.20 -8.40
C ALA A 85 -32.62 9.65 -8.13
N ASN A 86 -33.22 10.32 -9.12
CA ASN A 86 -33.78 11.67 -8.93
C ASN A 86 -34.93 11.69 -7.92
N ILE A 87 -35.79 10.67 -7.90
CA ILE A 87 -36.87 10.56 -6.90
C ILE A 87 -36.30 10.40 -5.48
N ILE A 88 -35.24 9.59 -5.31
CA ILE A 88 -34.58 9.41 -4.00
C ILE A 88 -33.85 10.68 -3.58
N HIS A 89 -33.32 11.44 -4.53
CA HIS A 89 -32.74 12.75 -4.24
C HIS A 89 -33.76 13.70 -3.60
N ASP A 90 -35.01 13.68 -4.07
CA ASP A 90 -36.10 14.50 -3.52
C ASP A 90 -36.76 13.90 -2.26
N ASP A 91 -36.88 12.57 -2.18
CA ASP A 91 -37.51 11.83 -1.08
C ASP A 91 -36.71 10.57 -0.68
N CYS A 92 -35.69 10.77 0.16
CA CYS A 92 -34.78 9.72 0.61
C CYS A 92 -35.43 8.64 1.49
N LYS A 93 -36.68 8.83 1.94
CA LYS A 93 -37.41 7.87 2.81
C LYS A 93 -38.27 6.88 2.04
N ASN A 94 -38.32 6.98 0.72
CA ASN A 94 -39.06 6.04 -0.09
C ASN A 94 -38.31 4.72 -0.27
N TYR A 95 -38.45 3.83 0.73
CA TYR A 95 -37.76 2.54 0.77
C TYR A 95 -38.01 1.64 -0.46
N ILE A 96 -39.18 1.76 -1.09
CA ILE A 96 -39.53 0.99 -2.29
C ILE A 96 -38.65 1.46 -3.45
N VAL A 97 -38.61 2.78 -3.68
CA VAL A 97 -37.81 3.37 -4.76
C VAL A 97 -36.31 3.19 -4.48
N LEU A 98 -35.89 3.29 -3.20
CA LEU A 98 -34.52 2.98 -2.78
C LEU A 98 -34.12 1.55 -3.18
N SER A 99 -34.94 0.56 -2.85
CA SER A 99 -34.70 -0.83 -3.22
C SER A 99 -34.71 -1.03 -4.75
N GLN A 100 -35.65 -0.43 -5.47
CA GLN A 100 -35.71 -0.51 -6.94
C GLN A 100 -34.51 0.13 -7.61
N THR A 101 -33.99 1.23 -7.04
CA THR A 101 -32.79 1.92 -7.54
C THR A 101 -31.55 1.07 -7.34
N HIS A 102 -31.39 0.49 -6.14
CA HIS A 102 -30.32 -0.47 -5.87
C HIS A 102 -30.40 -1.66 -6.83
N ASN A 103 -31.59 -2.25 -7.02
CA ASN A 103 -31.79 -3.40 -7.88
C ASN A 103 -31.51 -3.09 -9.37
N ALA A 104 -31.91 -1.92 -9.85
CA ALA A 104 -31.59 -1.46 -11.20
C ALA A 104 -30.09 -1.34 -11.38
N LEU A 105 -29.41 -0.72 -10.41
CA LEU A 105 -27.97 -0.54 -10.43
C LEU A 105 -27.20 -1.87 -10.37
N PHE A 106 -27.69 -2.81 -9.56
CA PHE A 106 -27.12 -4.14 -9.47
C PHE A 106 -27.15 -4.87 -10.83
N ILE A 107 -28.28 -4.82 -11.54
CA ILE A 107 -28.40 -5.39 -12.89
C ILE A 107 -27.48 -4.65 -13.87
N LEU A 108 -27.44 -3.32 -13.81
CA LEU A 108 -26.55 -2.51 -14.64
C LEU A 108 -25.08 -2.89 -14.42
N ARG A 109 -24.64 -3.07 -13.17
CA ARG A 109 -23.28 -3.52 -12.85
C ARG A 109 -22.96 -4.88 -13.44
N LEU A 110 -23.84 -5.87 -13.27
CA LEU A 110 -23.63 -7.22 -13.81
C LEU A 110 -23.42 -7.20 -15.32
N ILE A 111 -24.26 -6.45 -16.02
CA ILE A 111 -24.17 -6.31 -17.49
C ILE A 111 -22.93 -5.51 -17.89
N THR A 112 -22.63 -4.40 -17.20
CA THR A 112 -21.44 -3.56 -17.45
C THR A 112 -20.16 -4.37 -17.31
N LYS A 113 -20.05 -5.13 -16.21
CA LYS A 113 -18.90 -5.98 -15.94
C LYS A 113 -18.73 -7.02 -17.04
N TYR A 114 -19.82 -7.69 -17.42
CA TYR A 114 -19.78 -8.69 -18.48
C TYR A 114 -19.34 -8.09 -19.82
N PHE A 115 -19.91 -6.94 -20.21
CA PHE A 115 -19.50 -6.18 -21.39
C PHE A 115 -18.00 -5.91 -21.42
N ILE A 116 -17.44 -5.39 -20.32
CA ILE A 116 -16.01 -5.07 -20.20
C ILE A 116 -15.11 -6.31 -20.27
N GLU A 117 -15.55 -7.45 -19.73
CA GLU A 117 -14.77 -8.69 -19.72
C GLU A 117 -14.71 -9.41 -21.08
N ILE A 118 -15.69 -9.20 -21.97
CA ILE A 118 -15.82 -9.99 -23.22
C ILE A 118 -15.32 -9.29 -24.50
N ASP A 119 -15.26 -7.96 -24.53
CA ASP A 119 -14.99 -7.22 -25.79
C ASP A 119 -14.13 -5.97 -25.56
N CYS A 120 -13.64 -5.36 -26.64
CA CYS A 120 -12.93 -4.09 -26.58
C CYS A 120 -13.90 -2.91 -26.39
N GLU A 121 -13.41 -1.82 -25.80
CA GLU A 121 -14.22 -0.65 -25.46
C GLU A 121 -15.03 -0.09 -26.64
N GLN A 122 -14.47 -0.15 -27.86
CA GLN A 122 -15.12 0.32 -29.09
C GLN A 122 -16.45 -0.40 -29.38
N ASN A 123 -16.54 -1.68 -29.02
CA ASN A 123 -17.73 -2.50 -29.23
C ASN A 123 -18.74 -2.38 -28.07
N LEU A 124 -18.36 -1.75 -26.95
CA LEU A 124 -19.26 -1.54 -25.82
C LEU A 124 -20.25 -0.41 -26.09
N TYR A 125 -19.81 0.63 -26.79
CA TYR A 125 -20.58 1.85 -26.98
C TYR A 125 -21.98 1.70 -27.59
N PRO A 126 -22.23 0.83 -28.59
CA PRO A 126 -23.56 0.63 -29.15
C PRO A 126 -24.59 0.16 -28.12
N HIS A 127 -24.14 -0.46 -27.02
CA HIS A 127 -25.00 -0.95 -25.96
C HIS A 127 -25.51 0.14 -25.02
N PHE A 128 -24.81 1.27 -24.89
CA PHE A 128 -25.15 2.41 -24.02
C PHE A 128 -26.10 3.42 -24.67
N LEU A 129 -26.66 3.12 -25.84
CA LEU A 129 -27.56 4.02 -26.57
C LEU A 129 -29.02 3.73 -26.25
N PRO A 130 -29.83 4.71 -25.82
CA PRO A 130 -31.29 4.58 -25.82
C PRO A 130 -31.88 4.90 -27.20
N GLN A 131 -31.19 5.72 -28.03
CA GLN A 131 -31.58 6.15 -29.39
C GLN A 131 -30.35 6.27 -30.31
N ASP A 132 -30.53 6.29 -31.64
CA ASP A 132 -29.46 6.09 -32.63
C ASP A 132 -28.54 7.30 -32.93
N THR A 133 -28.48 8.34 -32.08
CA THR A 133 -27.58 9.49 -32.32
C THR A 133 -26.26 9.41 -31.52
N SER A 134 -25.14 9.75 -32.16
CA SER A 134 -23.79 9.64 -31.56
C SER A 134 -23.50 10.68 -30.47
N ALA A 135 -24.14 11.86 -30.51
CA ALA A 135 -23.99 12.91 -29.51
C ALA A 135 -24.64 12.54 -28.16
N GLU A 136 -25.74 11.78 -28.19
CA GLU A 136 -26.46 11.31 -27.00
C GLU A 136 -25.67 10.24 -26.23
N ARG A 137 -24.78 9.50 -26.91
CA ARG A 137 -23.98 8.39 -26.36
C ARG A 137 -23.11 8.76 -25.17
N LEU A 138 -22.19 9.70 -25.35
CA LEU A 138 -21.31 10.16 -24.29
C LEU A 138 -22.11 10.92 -23.24
N SER A 139 -23.23 11.55 -23.63
CA SER A 139 -24.08 12.29 -22.70
C SER A 139 -24.78 11.38 -21.68
N LEU A 140 -25.31 10.22 -22.10
CA LEU A 140 -25.98 9.31 -21.17
C LEU A 140 -25.00 8.64 -20.21
N MET A 141 -23.84 8.19 -20.71
CA MET A 141 -22.81 7.61 -19.83
C MET A 141 -22.24 8.65 -18.87
N THR A 142 -22.01 9.88 -19.32
CA THR A 142 -21.59 11.00 -18.45
C THR A 142 -22.66 11.28 -17.39
N LEU A 143 -23.94 11.34 -17.78
CA LEU A 143 -25.06 11.55 -16.86
C LEU A 143 -25.20 10.40 -15.87
N PHE A 144 -24.96 9.16 -16.31
CA PHE A 144 -24.97 7.98 -15.43
C PHE A 144 -23.87 8.10 -14.36
N VAL A 145 -22.63 8.39 -14.76
CA VAL A 145 -21.51 8.57 -13.81
C VAL A 145 -21.75 9.77 -12.89
N ASP A 146 -22.23 10.90 -13.42
CA ASP A 146 -22.63 12.08 -12.63
C ASP A 146 -23.70 11.71 -11.58
N THR A 147 -24.71 10.93 -11.97
CA THR A 147 -25.77 10.46 -11.05
C THR A 147 -25.20 9.56 -9.95
N LEU A 148 -24.27 8.65 -10.27
CA LEU A 148 -23.58 7.81 -9.30
C LEU A 148 -22.79 8.64 -8.28
N PHE A 149 -22.08 9.68 -8.74
CA PHE A 149 -21.36 10.60 -7.86
C PHE A 149 -22.33 11.35 -6.94
N ARG A 150 -23.44 11.87 -7.50
CA ARG A 150 -24.47 12.57 -6.73
C ARG A 150 -25.12 11.70 -5.67
N ILE A 151 -25.40 10.42 -5.96
CA ILE A 151 -25.93 9.49 -4.93
C ILE A 151 -24.93 9.38 -3.78
N THR A 152 -23.66 9.15 -4.10
CA THR A 152 -22.60 9.00 -3.08
C THR A 152 -22.49 10.24 -2.20
N ILE A 153 -22.56 11.44 -2.79
CA ILE A 153 -22.41 12.72 -2.11
C ILE A 153 -23.66 13.11 -1.30
N THR A 154 -24.85 12.96 -1.89
CA THR A 154 -26.08 13.58 -1.37
C THR A 154 -26.89 12.67 -0.48
N GLN A 155 -26.78 11.34 -0.64
CA GLN A 155 -27.57 10.40 0.15
C GLN A 155 -26.89 10.06 1.47
N PRO A 156 -27.60 10.09 2.60
CA PRO A 156 -27.02 9.69 3.87
C PRO A 156 -26.66 8.20 3.85
N VAL A 157 -25.56 7.83 4.53
CA VAL A 157 -25.17 6.43 4.73
C VAL A 157 -25.87 5.92 5.99
N GLU A 158 -26.99 5.22 5.80
CA GLU A 158 -27.79 4.59 6.83
C GLU A 158 -27.88 3.08 6.59
N SER A 159 -28.44 2.32 7.54
CA SER A 159 -28.57 0.86 7.39
C SER A 159 -29.27 0.47 6.08
N ASP A 160 -30.31 1.19 5.69
CA ASP A 160 -31.13 0.84 4.52
C ASP A 160 -30.52 1.33 3.19
N SER A 161 -29.74 2.42 3.21
CA SER A 161 -29.08 2.98 2.03
C SER A 161 -27.65 2.46 1.82
N TYR A 162 -27.07 1.77 2.80
CA TYR A 162 -25.69 1.26 2.74
C TYR A 162 -25.42 0.38 1.52
N SER A 163 -26.36 -0.51 1.16
CA SER A 163 -26.21 -1.37 -0.02
C SER A 163 -26.25 -0.59 -1.32
N LEU A 164 -27.03 0.49 -1.41
CA LEU A 164 -27.03 1.38 -2.57
C LEU A 164 -25.66 2.05 -2.73
N HIS A 165 -25.12 2.63 -1.66
CA HIS A 165 -23.78 3.23 -1.68
C HIS A 165 -22.70 2.24 -2.11
N LEU A 166 -22.72 1.03 -1.55
CA LEU A 166 -21.75 -0.01 -1.91
C LEU A 166 -21.89 -0.43 -3.38
N GLU A 167 -23.13 -0.57 -3.88
CA GLU A 167 -23.40 -0.93 -5.28
C GLU A 167 -22.99 0.17 -6.25
N VAL A 168 -23.13 1.45 -5.87
CA VAL A 168 -22.59 2.60 -6.60
C VAL A 168 -21.08 2.47 -6.76
N LEU A 169 -20.32 2.27 -5.67
CA LEU A 169 -18.87 2.13 -5.74
C LEU A 169 -18.45 0.91 -6.56
N ASN A 170 -19.15 -0.22 -6.40
CA ASN A 170 -18.89 -1.43 -7.18
C ASN A 170 -19.15 -1.23 -8.68
N THR A 171 -20.15 -0.42 -9.04
CA THR A 171 -20.45 -0.09 -10.43
C THR A 171 -19.38 0.82 -11.04
N LEU A 172 -18.92 1.83 -10.29
CA LEU A 172 -17.81 2.69 -10.71
C LEU A 172 -16.51 1.88 -10.90
N LEU A 173 -16.21 0.97 -9.98
CA LEU A 173 -15.08 0.05 -10.12
C LEU A 173 -15.22 -0.88 -11.33
N SER A 174 -16.44 -1.37 -11.60
CA SER A 174 -16.72 -2.19 -12.79
C SER A 174 -16.50 -1.41 -14.08
N LEU A 175 -16.85 -0.11 -14.13
CA LEU A 175 -16.55 0.74 -15.29
C LEU A 175 -15.04 0.95 -15.48
N LEU A 176 -14.32 1.26 -14.40
CA LEU A 176 -12.89 1.53 -14.44
C LEU A 176 -12.04 0.26 -14.69
N SER A 177 -12.58 -0.93 -14.43
CA SER A 177 -11.87 -2.20 -14.70
C SER A 177 -11.59 -2.43 -16.18
N ILE A 178 -12.12 -1.60 -17.09
CA ILE A 178 -11.72 -1.58 -18.49
C ILE A 178 -10.20 -1.51 -18.63
N GLN A 179 -9.50 -0.84 -17.71
CA GLN A 179 -8.04 -0.80 -17.73
C GLN A 179 -7.38 -2.15 -17.46
N MET A 180 -7.97 -3.00 -16.62
CA MET A 180 -7.46 -4.37 -16.41
C MET A 180 -7.61 -5.23 -17.66
N CYS A 181 -8.65 -4.97 -18.45
CA CYS A 181 -9.04 -5.73 -19.65
C CYS A 181 -8.56 -5.09 -20.97
N ALA A 182 -8.04 -3.87 -20.93
CA ALA A 182 -7.69 -3.09 -22.11
C ALA A 182 -6.49 -3.73 -22.84
N LYS A 183 -6.61 -3.81 -24.17
CA LYS A 183 -5.52 -4.13 -25.10
C LYS A 183 -4.85 -2.88 -25.68
N GLU A 184 -5.52 -1.75 -25.54
CA GLU A 184 -5.14 -0.44 -26.06
C GLU A 184 -4.79 0.49 -24.90
N ASP A 185 -4.11 1.61 -25.20
CA ASP A 185 -3.75 2.61 -24.21
C ASP A 185 -4.99 3.24 -23.57
N VAL A 186 -5.00 3.27 -22.23
CA VAL A 186 -6.08 3.82 -21.39
C VAL A 186 -6.27 5.32 -21.63
N LEU A 187 -5.24 6.03 -22.12
CA LEU A 187 -5.37 7.44 -22.50
C LEU A 187 -6.42 7.68 -23.59
N ILE A 188 -6.73 6.66 -24.40
CA ILE A 188 -7.72 6.73 -25.50
C ILE A 188 -9.11 6.28 -25.04
N SER A 189 -9.23 5.74 -23.82
CA SER A 189 -10.49 5.23 -23.28
C SER A 189 -11.51 6.36 -23.10
N ALA A 190 -12.72 6.18 -23.65
CA ALA A 190 -13.77 7.17 -23.46
C ALA A 190 -14.40 7.07 -22.07
N ILE A 191 -14.40 5.88 -21.44
CA ILE A 191 -14.78 5.72 -20.04
C ILE A 191 -13.85 6.58 -19.17
N TYR A 192 -12.52 6.42 -19.28
CA TYR A 192 -11.59 7.25 -18.51
C TYR A 192 -11.67 8.73 -18.89
N SER A 193 -11.91 9.06 -20.16
CA SER A 193 -12.18 10.44 -20.59
C SER A 193 -13.35 11.07 -19.83
N ILE A 194 -14.41 10.31 -19.53
CA ILE A 194 -15.53 10.81 -18.72
C ILE A 194 -15.06 11.16 -17.31
N PHE A 195 -14.43 10.20 -16.63
CA PHE A 195 -13.97 10.39 -15.25
C PHE A 195 -12.96 11.53 -15.11
N MET A 196 -12.04 11.68 -16.07
CA MET A 196 -10.92 12.62 -15.96
C MET A 196 -11.22 14.01 -16.53
N HIS A 197 -12.11 14.13 -17.52
CA HIS A 197 -12.23 15.36 -18.32
C HIS A 197 -13.65 15.86 -18.56
N ARG A 198 -14.71 15.08 -18.31
CA ARG A 198 -16.10 15.47 -18.68
C ARG A 198 -17.01 15.78 -17.51
N LEU A 199 -16.62 15.44 -16.28
CA LEU A 199 -17.39 15.76 -15.08
C LEU A 199 -17.05 17.16 -14.58
N ASP A 200 -18.02 17.77 -13.90
CA ASP A 200 -17.84 19.08 -13.26
C ASP A 200 -16.75 19.01 -12.17
N PRO A 201 -15.77 19.93 -12.17
CA PRO A 201 -14.71 19.91 -11.16
C PRO A 201 -15.25 19.94 -9.73
N LEU A 202 -16.26 20.75 -9.40
CA LEU A 202 -16.79 20.82 -8.03
C LEU A 202 -17.37 19.48 -7.59
N LEU A 203 -18.08 18.78 -8.48
CA LEU A 203 -18.55 17.42 -8.24
C LEU A 203 -17.40 16.45 -7.96
N ILE A 204 -16.29 16.54 -8.72
CA ILE A 204 -15.10 15.70 -8.52
C ILE A 204 -14.48 15.91 -7.14
N SER A 205 -14.32 17.17 -6.71
CA SER A 205 -13.76 17.47 -5.39
C SER A 205 -14.66 16.98 -4.27
N GLU A 206 -15.96 17.21 -4.38
CA GLU A 206 -16.93 16.76 -3.39
C GLU A 206 -17.00 15.23 -3.32
N PHE A 207 -16.91 14.56 -4.47
CA PHE A 207 -16.82 13.10 -4.54
C PHE A 207 -15.53 12.59 -3.88
N THR A 208 -14.39 13.22 -4.18
CA THR A 208 -13.08 12.89 -3.58
C THR A 208 -13.12 13.06 -2.05
N ARG A 209 -13.71 14.16 -1.57
CA ARG A 209 -13.97 14.40 -0.14
C ARG A 209 -14.80 13.26 0.44
N THR A 210 -15.93 12.93 -0.19
CA THR A 210 -16.87 11.92 0.31
C THR A 210 -16.23 10.52 0.40
N LEU A 211 -15.44 10.11 -0.60
CA LEU A 211 -14.69 8.85 -0.53
C LEU A 211 -13.70 8.81 0.63
N LEU A 212 -12.98 9.92 0.85
CA LEU A 212 -12.06 10.05 1.97
C LEU A 212 -12.81 10.06 3.32
N GLU A 213 -13.97 10.70 3.39
CA GLU A 213 -14.84 10.66 4.58
C GLU A 213 -15.38 9.26 4.87
N HIS A 214 -15.74 8.47 3.86
CA HIS A 214 -16.13 7.08 4.07
C HIS A 214 -14.98 6.26 4.66
N PHE A 215 -13.75 6.49 4.20
CA PHE A 215 -12.56 5.90 4.78
C PHE A 215 -12.35 6.37 6.23
N ILE A 216 -12.57 7.64 6.54
CA ILE A 216 -12.41 8.18 7.92
C ILE A 216 -13.52 7.68 8.86
N LYS A 217 -14.76 7.60 8.40
CA LYS A 217 -15.90 7.22 9.25
C LYS A 217 -15.89 5.73 9.62
N GLN A 218 -15.27 4.88 8.81
CA GLN A 218 -15.23 3.42 9.00
C GLN A 218 -16.61 2.85 9.37
N THR A 219 -17.67 3.29 8.68
CA THR A 219 -19.03 2.83 8.98
C THR A 219 -19.11 1.30 8.86
N GLU A 220 -19.53 0.65 9.94
CA GLU A 220 -19.71 -0.80 9.97
C GLU A 220 -20.82 -1.22 9.00
N SER A 221 -20.61 -2.36 8.34
CA SER A 221 -21.61 -2.96 7.48
C SER A 221 -22.80 -3.40 8.33
N PRO A 222 -24.04 -3.11 7.90
CA PRO A 222 -25.24 -3.59 8.56
C PRO A 222 -25.19 -5.09 8.86
N SER A 223 -25.75 -5.50 10.00
CA SER A 223 -25.65 -6.88 10.50
C SER A 223 -26.18 -7.95 9.54
N TRP A 224 -27.17 -7.60 8.71
CA TRP A 224 -27.72 -8.49 7.68
C TRP A 224 -26.76 -8.69 6.48
N LEU A 225 -25.76 -7.83 6.31
CA LEU A 225 -24.69 -7.93 5.31
C LEU A 225 -23.47 -8.72 5.77
N SER A 226 -23.34 -8.99 7.08
CA SER A 226 -22.20 -9.74 7.61
C SER A 226 -22.18 -11.18 7.10
N ALA A 227 -21.01 -11.73 6.82
CA ALA A 227 -20.84 -13.14 6.47
C ALA A 227 -21.42 -14.10 7.53
N ASP A 228 -21.54 -13.66 8.79
CA ASP A 228 -22.16 -14.42 9.88
C ASP A 228 -23.70 -14.46 9.80
N SER A 229 -24.34 -13.54 9.05
CA SER A 229 -25.79 -13.58 8.82
C SER A 229 -26.19 -14.77 7.91
N PHE A 230 -25.29 -15.15 6.99
CA PHE A 230 -25.40 -16.38 6.19
C PHE A 230 -25.32 -17.66 7.06
N ASP A 231 -24.74 -17.57 8.26
CA ASP A 231 -24.65 -18.69 9.20
C ASP A 231 -25.95 -18.86 10.03
N ARG A 232 -26.77 -17.81 10.17
CA ARG A 232 -28.04 -17.86 10.93
C ARG A 232 -29.25 -18.31 10.11
N SER A 233 -29.22 -18.20 8.77
CA SER A 233 -30.29 -18.75 7.92
C SER A 233 -30.29 -20.29 7.83
N LYS A 234 -29.31 -20.95 8.48
CA LYS A 234 -29.12 -22.40 8.55
C LYS A 234 -30.29 -23.23 9.08
N ASN A 235 -31.32 -22.63 9.70
CA ASN A 235 -32.41 -23.42 10.29
C ASN A 235 -33.65 -23.62 9.42
N ASP A 236 -33.83 -22.95 8.27
CA ASP A 236 -35.14 -23.02 7.58
C ASP A 236 -35.17 -23.17 6.06
N SER A 237 -34.05 -23.39 5.35
CA SER A 237 -34.15 -23.74 3.92
C SER A 237 -33.02 -24.64 3.42
N GLY A 238 -33.41 -25.70 2.72
CA GLY A 238 -32.60 -26.89 2.46
C GLY A 238 -31.53 -26.78 1.36
N GLY A 239 -30.56 -27.69 1.48
CA GLY A 239 -30.07 -28.48 0.33
C GLY A 239 -28.80 -28.03 -0.38
N LEU A 240 -28.61 -26.74 -0.71
CA LEU A 240 -27.58 -26.34 -1.69
C LEU A 240 -26.39 -25.55 -1.12
N PHE A 241 -26.43 -25.10 0.14
CA PHE A 241 -25.40 -24.24 0.74
C PHE A 241 -24.17 -24.98 1.31
N LYS A 242 -24.08 -26.31 1.17
CA LYS A 242 -22.99 -27.11 1.75
C LYS A 242 -21.71 -27.20 0.90
N ILE A 243 -21.73 -26.76 -0.36
CA ILE A 243 -20.61 -27.02 -1.30
C ILE A 243 -19.56 -25.89 -1.27
N GLY A 244 -19.95 -24.64 -0.98
CA GLY A 244 -19.01 -23.49 -0.96
C GLY A 244 -17.98 -23.52 0.18
N GLN A 245 -18.35 -24.04 1.36
CA GLN A 245 -17.48 -24.06 2.54
C GLN A 245 -16.37 -25.13 2.48
N SER A 246 -16.62 -26.28 1.83
CA SER A 246 -15.60 -27.34 1.69
C SER A 246 -14.51 -26.99 0.67
N VAL A 247 -14.82 -26.16 -0.32
CA VAL A 247 -13.89 -25.81 -1.41
C VAL A 247 -13.08 -24.56 -1.08
N ALA A 248 -13.66 -23.61 -0.32
CA ALA A 248 -12.98 -22.41 0.15
C ALA A 248 -11.78 -22.73 1.05
N SER A 249 -11.89 -23.72 1.96
CA SER A 249 -10.75 -24.14 2.80
C SER A 249 -9.65 -24.85 2.01
N SER A 250 -10.00 -25.59 0.94
CA SER A 250 -9.03 -26.35 0.14
C SER A 250 -8.32 -25.50 -0.92
N LEU A 251 -8.90 -24.40 -1.39
CA LEU A 251 -8.26 -23.53 -2.39
C LEU A 251 -7.28 -22.54 -1.76
N TRP A 252 -7.52 -22.07 -0.54
CA TRP A 252 -6.54 -21.26 0.20
C TRP A 252 -5.27 -22.07 0.52
N SER A 253 -5.35 -23.39 0.75
CA SER A 253 -4.14 -24.22 0.92
C SER A 253 -3.39 -24.50 -0.40
N VAL A 254 -4.07 -24.45 -1.54
CA VAL A 254 -3.47 -24.80 -2.85
C VAL A 254 -2.84 -23.58 -3.54
N VAL A 255 -3.32 -22.36 -3.29
CA VAL A 255 -2.73 -21.13 -3.89
C VAL A 255 -1.49 -20.64 -3.11
N THR A 256 -1.20 -21.17 -1.92
CA THR A 256 0.06 -20.89 -1.17
C THR A 256 1.15 -21.95 -1.40
N LEU A 257 0.96 -22.94 -2.29
CA LEU A 257 1.90 -24.03 -2.55
C LEU A 257 2.55 -23.96 -3.94
N GLY A 258 2.91 -22.76 -4.36
CA GLY A 258 3.56 -22.47 -5.64
C GLY A 258 4.93 -21.81 -5.55
N MET A 259 5.71 -21.98 -4.48
CA MET A 259 7.15 -21.65 -4.46
C MET A 259 7.89 -22.59 -3.48
N GLY A 260 8.92 -23.27 -3.96
CA GLY A 260 9.63 -24.30 -3.22
C GLY A 260 10.57 -23.77 -2.13
N SER A 261 10.48 -24.31 -0.92
CA SER A 261 11.59 -25.03 -0.25
C SER A 261 11.11 -25.53 1.12
N SER A 262 11.59 -26.72 1.48
CA SER A 262 11.25 -27.48 2.67
C SER A 262 11.55 -26.74 3.99
N ALA A 263 10.52 -26.49 4.82
CA ALA A 263 10.70 -26.25 6.26
C ALA A 263 9.45 -26.67 7.06
N THR A 264 9.72 -27.26 8.23
CA THR A 264 8.83 -27.87 9.23
C THR A 264 7.81 -26.93 9.90
N PRO A 265 6.74 -27.45 10.54
CA PRO A 265 5.59 -26.65 10.95
C PRO A 265 5.84 -25.86 12.25
N ALA A 266 5.77 -24.54 12.17
CA ALA A 266 5.57 -23.64 13.31
C ALA A 266 4.20 -22.98 13.16
N VAL A 267 3.12 -23.73 13.42
CA VAL A 267 1.73 -23.31 13.25
C VAL A 267 1.05 -23.32 14.62
N ALA A 268 1.07 -22.19 15.33
CA ALA A 268 0.19 -21.99 16.49
C ALA A 268 0.00 -20.50 16.85
N GLU A 269 1.01 -19.63 16.65
CA GLU A 269 0.93 -18.21 17.07
C GLU A 269 0.68 -17.23 15.91
N ALA A 270 1.05 -17.56 14.67
CA ALA A 270 0.79 -16.73 13.49
C ALA A 270 -0.70 -16.64 13.11
N THR A 271 -1.51 -17.58 13.59
CA THR A 271 -2.95 -17.64 13.31
C THR A 271 -3.72 -16.56 14.06
N VAL A 272 -3.32 -16.18 15.28
CA VAL A 272 -4.09 -15.23 16.11
C VAL A 272 -4.04 -13.79 15.56
N THR A 273 -2.92 -13.38 14.94
CA THR A 273 -2.74 -12.02 14.42
C THR A 273 -3.31 -11.81 13.01
N ALA A 274 -3.32 -12.85 12.18
CA ALA A 274 -3.99 -12.83 10.89
C ALA A 274 -5.52 -12.77 11.05
N ILE A 275 -6.07 -13.38 12.10
CA ILE A 275 -7.51 -13.39 12.40
C ILE A 275 -8.01 -11.98 12.80
N ASP A 276 -7.26 -11.22 13.60
CA ASP A 276 -7.67 -9.86 14.00
C ASP A 276 -7.64 -8.84 12.84
N SER A 277 -6.65 -8.94 11.95
CA SER A 277 -6.50 -8.04 10.79
C SER A 277 -7.55 -8.31 9.72
N THR A 278 -7.93 -9.57 9.53
CA THR A 278 -8.92 -9.99 8.52
C THR A 278 -10.35 -9.76 8.97
N ASN A 279 -10.63 -9.78 10.29
CA ASN A 279 -11.95 -9.50 10.84
C ASN A 279 -12.31 -8.01 10.85
N THR A 280 -11.35 -7.10 11.09
CA THR A 280 -11.59 -5.64 11.00
C THR A 280 -11.87 -5.20 9.56
N LEU A 281 -11.07 -5.66 8.58
CA LEU A 281 -11.31 -5.39 7.16
C LEU A 281 -12.65 -5.92 6.65
N ARG A 282 -13.15 -7.04 7.19
CA ARG A 282 -14.39 -7.68 6.75
C ARG A 282 -15.66 -6.91 7.10
N ASN A 283 -15.62 -5.97 8.05
CA ASN A 283 -16.82 -5.29 8.52
C ASN A 283 -16.99 -3.88 7.91
N HIS A 284 -15.98 -3.29 7.29
CA HIS A 284 -16.03 -1.91 6.77
C HIS A 284 -15.98 -1.85 5.23
N HIS A 285 -16.87 -2.59 4.56
CA HIS A 285 -16.86 -2.72 3.09
C HIS A 285 -16.93 -1.38 2.35
N LEU A 286 -17.75 -0.43 2.81
CA LEU A 286 -17.88 0.87 2.16
C LEU A 286 -16.57 1.68 2.22
N ALA A 287 -15.92 1.70 3.39
CA ALA A 287 -14.62 2.36 3.57
C ALA A 287 -13.56 1.74 2.67
N ASN A 288 -13.50 0.41 2.59
CA ASN A 288 -12.56 -0.32 1.74
C ASN A 288 -12.78 -0.04 0.26
N GLN A 289 -14.01 -0.10 -0.23
CA GLN A 289 -14.30 0.21 -1.64
C GLN A 289 -14.02 1.69 -1.96
N SER A 290 -14.27 2.58 -1.00
CA SER A 290 -14.01 4.01 -1.17
C SER A 290 -12.53 4.32 -1.32
N ILE A 291 -11.67 3.73 -0.47
CA ILE A 291 -10.21 3.92 -0.61
C ILE A 291 -9.67 3.26 -1.88
N HIS A 292 -10.18 2.10 -2.30
CA HIS A 292 -9.80 1.49 -3.58
C HIS A 292 -10.14 2.38 -4.76
N LEU A 293 -11.37 2.89 -4.82
CA LEU A 293 -11.80 3.78 -5.88
C LEU A 293 -11.00 5.09 -5.88
N LEU A 294 -10.75 5.67 -4.70
CA LEU A 294 -9.93 6.86 -4.55
C LEU A 294 -8.50 6.62 -5.08
N LEU A 295 -7.87 5.50 -4.70
CA LEU A 295 -6.52 5.17 -5.15
C LEU A 295 -6.45 4.91 -6.66
N ILE A 296 -7.45 4.26 -7.27
CA ILE A 296 -7.54 4.12 -8.73
C ILE A 296 -7.60 5.53 -9.34
N LEU A 297 -8.59 6.32 -8.94
CA LEU A 297 -8.82 7.64 -9.53
C LEU A 297 -7.62 8.59 -9.36
N SER A 298 -6.88 8.53 -8.26
CA SER A 298 -5.75 9.44 -7.98
C SER A 298 -4.39 9.01 -8.52
N ASN A 299 -4.25 7.79 -9.04
CA ASN A 299 -2.97 7.26 -9.56
C ASN A 299 -2.94 7.11 -11.10
N HIS A 300 -3.97 7.56 -11.81
CA HIS A 300 -3.96 7.67 -13.27
C HIS A 300 -3.60 9.07 -13.75
N PHE A 301 -3.19 9.21 -15.02
CA PHE A 301 -2.91 10.51 -15.64
C PHE A 301 -2.02 11.40 -14.74
N THR A 302 -0.89 10.83 -14.31
CA THR A 302 0.09 11.48 -13.40
C THR A 302 1.08 12.37 -14.14
N ASN A 303 1.17 12.25 -15.46
CA ASN A 303 2.02 13.08 -16.32
C ASN A 303 1.60 14.55 -16.34
N ASP A 304 2.58 15.46 -16.39
CA ASP A 304 2.36 16.92 -16.37
C ASP A 304 1.42 17.44 -17.48
N LEU A 305 1.30 16.69 -18.58
CA LEU A 305 0.40 17.00 -19.71
C LEU A 305 -1.08 16.77 -19.38
N HIS A 306 -1.39 15.86 -18.47
CA HIS A 306 -2.75 15.49 -18.10
C HIS A 306 -2.96 15.75 -16.60
N ARG A 307 -3.65 16.84 -16.26
CA ARG A 307 -3.94 17.16 -14.85
C ARG A 307 -5.04 16.25 -14.31
N ASN A 308 -4.70 15.25 -13.52
CA ASN A 308 -5.68 14.43 -12.81
C ASN A 308 -6.40 15.25 -11.71
N PRO A 309 -7.72 15.50 -11.82
CA PRO A 309 -8.44 16.34 -10.87
C PRO A 309 -8.62 15.68 -9.48
N TYR A 310 -8.76 14.35 -9.41
CA TYR A 310 -8.86 13.62 -8.14
C TYR A 310 -7.55 13.65 -7.38
N ARG A 311 -6.42 13.47 -8.08
CA ARG A 311 -5.08 13.58 -7.49
C ARG A 311 -4.84 15.00 -6.98
N LEU A 312 -5.19 16.02 -7.75
CA LEU A 312 -5.05 17.41 -7.32
C LEU A 312 -5.88 17.69 -6.06
N ALA A 313 -7.16 17.29 -6.03
CA ALA A 313 -8.03 17.48 -4.89
C ALA A 313 -7.51 16.73 -3.64
N LEU A 314 -7.09 15.47 -3.78
CA LEU A 314 -6.55 14.66 -2.69
C LEU A 314 -5.23 15.20 -2.11
N LEU A 315 -4.38 15.82 -2.93
CA LEU A 315 -3.05 16.26 -2.49
C LEU A 315 -3.03 17.69 -1.93
N HIS A 316 -4.11 18.46 -2.11
CA HIS A 316 -4.19 19.88 -1.72
C HIS A 316 -5.36 20.22 -0.79
N PHE A 317 -6.06 19.24 -0.21
CA PHE A 317 -7.08 19.53 0.81
C PHE A 317 -6.44 20.07 2.11
N THR A 318 -7.18 20.94 2.80
CA THR A 318 -6.74 21.59 4.04
C THR A 318 -7.45 21.03 5.26
N ASP A 319 -6.96 21.36 6.45
CA ASP A 319 -7.69 21.04 7.69
C ASP A 319 -8.99 21.85 7.76
N THR A 320 -10.00 21.28 8.42
CA THR A 320 -11.26 21.99 8.74
C THR A 320 -11.05 23.16 9.70
N GLN A 321 -9.97 23.14 10.49
CA GLN A 321 -9.62 24.20 11.43
C GLN A 321 -8.84 25.35 10.80
N ASP A 322 -8.20 25.11 9.65
CA ASP A 322 -7.49 26.14 8.90
C ASP A 322 -8.50 26.93 8.06
N THR A 323 -8.86 28.14 8.55
CA THR A 323 -9.65 29.08 7.75
C THR A 323 -8.93 29.34 6.41
N PRO A 324 -9.60 29.22 5.26
CA PRO A 324 -9.00 29.46 3.94
C PRO A 324 -8.85 30.97 3.69
N THR A 325 -8.05 31.65 4.52
CA THR A 325 -7.84 33.10 4.43
C THR A 325 -6.72 33.50 3.48
N ASN A 326 -5.94 32.54 2.96
CA ASN A 326 -4.84 32.77 2.02
C ASN A 326 -4.79 31.67 0.95
N LEU A 327 -5.87 31.48 0.18
CA LEU A 327 -5.76 30.72 -1.06
C LEU A 327 -4.98 31.59 -2.06
N PRO A 328 -3.84 31.13 -2.61
CA PRO A 328 -3.22 31.82 -3.73
C PRO A 328 -4.24 31.87 -4.86
N ASP A 329 -4.47 33.05 -5.46
CA ASP A 329 -5.39 33.26 -6.62
C ASP A 329 -5.06 32.38 -7.85
N SER A 330 -4.02 31.53 -7.77
CA SER A 330 -3.41 30.78 -8.87
C SER A 330 -3.54 29.25 -8.81
N GLU A 331 -4.09 28.66 -7.75
CA GLU A 331 -4.27 27.19 -7.71
C GLU A 331 -5.64 26.78 -8.28
N PRO A 332 -5.71 25.69 -9.08
CA PRO A 332 -6.94 25.32 -9.74
C PRO A 332 -7.89 24.63 -8.75
N LEU A 333 -9.11 25.17 -8.67
CA LEU A 333 -10.27 24.48 -8.13
C LEU A 333 -10.30 23.00 -8.59
N PRO A 334 -10.73 22.08 -7.71
CA PRO A 334 -11.63 22.36 -6.59
C PRO A 334 -11.11 21.87 -5.23
N TRP A 335 -10.97 22.81 -4.29
CA TRP A 335 -10.52 22.55 -2.92
C TRP A 335 -11.63 22.00 -2.02
N PHE A 336 -11.26 21.16 -1.05
CA PHE A 336 -12.12 20.76 0.06
C PHE A 336 -11.31 20.70 1.38
N SER A 337 -12.00 20.55 2.51
CA SER A 337 -11.37 20.39 3.83
C SER A 337 -11.80 19.08 4.51
N ILE A 338 -10.90 18.53 5.33
CA ILE A 338 -11.08 17.31 6.13
C ILE A 338 -10.49 17.54 7.51
N ASP A 339 -11.11 17.00 8.55
CA ASP A 339 -10.53 17.01 9.90
C ASP A 339 -9.27 16.14 9.93
N TYR A 340 -8.11 16.79 10.08
CA TYR A 340 -6.82 16.10 10.12
C TYR A 340 -6.71 15.14 11.29
N HIS A 341 -7.39 15.42 12.41
CA HIS A 341 -7.37 14.53 13.57
C HIS A 341 -8.04 13.20 13.28
N SER A 342 -9.28 13.22 12.76
CA SER A 342 -10.01 11.99 12.41
C SER A 342 -9.28 11.18 11.34
N LEU A 343 -8.71 11.85 10.33
CA LEU A 343 -7.90 11.18 9.31
C LEU A 343 -6.66 10.50 9.90
N TYR A 344 -5.93 11.19 10.77
CA TYR A 344 -4.75 10.65 11.43
C TYR A 344 -5.07 9.43 12.30
N ASP A 345 -6.16 9.50 13.08
CA ASP A 345 -6.56 8.43 13.98
C ASP A 345 -6.91 7.14 13.23
N VAL A 346 -7.62 7.24 12.11
CA VAL A 346 -7.92 6.08 11.25
C VAL A 346 -6.66 5.55 10.59
N LEU A 347 -5.78 6.41 10.07
CA LEU A 347 -4.52 5.96 9.48
C LEU A 347 -3.67 5.20 10.51
N CYS A 348 -3.61 5.65 11.77
CA CYS A 348 -2.92 4.90 12.84
C CYS A 348 -3.50 3.48 13.02
N GLN A 349 -4.81 3.32 12.87
CA GLN A 349 -5.49 2.03 13.00
C GLN A 349 -5.30 1.14 11.77
N THR A 350 -5.28 1.70 10.56
CA THR A 350 -5.37 0.93 9.31
C THR A 350 -4.07 0.87 8.50
N VAL A 351 -3.00 1.62 8.84
CA VAL A 351 -1.75 1.68 8.04
C VAL A 351 -1.07 0.31 7.85
N HIS A 352 -1.42 -0.70 8.64
CA HIS A 352 -0.98 -2.09 8.45
C HIS A 352 -1.58 -2.78 7.19
N THR A 353 -2.48 -2.11 6.48
CA THR A 353 -3.09 -2.53 5.21
C THR A 353 -2.45 -1.81 4.03
N ASP A 354 -2.27 -2.51 2.91
CA ASP A 354 -1.60 -1.99 1.72
C ASP A 354 -2.22 -0.68 1.22
N GLN A 355 -3.54 -0.60 1.10
CA GLN A 355 -4.25 0.58 0.62
C GLN A 355 -4.06 1.80 1.53
N SER A 356 -4.08 1.61 2.85
CA SER A 356 -3.87 2.71 3.80
C SER A 356 -2.41 3.17 3.80
N THR A 357 -1.46 2.26 3.60
CA THR A 357 -0.04 2.62 3.42
C THR A 357 0.16 3.48 2.17
N ILE A 358 -0.46 3.12 1.04
CA ILE A 358 -0.37 3.92 -0.20
C ILE A 358 -0.98 5.31 0.01
N LEU A 359 -2.16 5.40 0.63
CA LEU A 359 -2.78 6.70 0.93
C LEU A 359 -1.87 7.54 1.82
N LEU A 360 -1.33 6.98 2.90
CA LEU A 360 -0.41 7.68 3.79
C LEU A 360 0.84 8.19 3.04
N TYR A 361 1.42 7.35 2.17
CA TYR A 361 2.52 7.75 1.32
C TYR A 361 2.18 8.97 0.47
N MET A 362 1.06 8.93 -0.27
CA MET A 362 0.65 10.02 -1.16
C MET A 362 0.50 11.34 -0.39
N LEU A 363 -0.14 11.28 0.78
CA LEU A 363 -0.35 12.45 1.63
C LEU A 363 0.94 12.99 2.23
N LEU A 364 1.82 12.14 2.79
CA LEU A 364 3.09 12.58 3.36
C LEU A 364 4.05 13.13 2.30
N HIS A 365 4.04 12.57 1.10
CA HIS A 365 4.93 13.00 0.03
C HIS A 365 4.50 14.36 -0.54
N ARG A 366 3.19 14.58 -0.77
CA ARG A 366 2.71 15.71 -1.58
C ARG A 366 1.87 16.73 -0.81
N ASN A 367 1.11 16.34 0.22
CA ASN A 367 0.34 17.29 1.04
C ASN A 367 1.22 17.80 2.21
N GLN A 368 1.87 18.95 2.01
CA GLN A 368 2.80 19.50 3.00
C GLN A 368 2.13 19.90 4.32
N HIS A 369 0.87 20.34 4.28
CA HIS A 369 0.09 20.69 5.47
C HIS A 369 -0.18 19.47 6.33
N PHE A 370 -0.64 18.37 5.70
CA PHE A 370 -0.85 17.12 6.41
C PHE A 370 0.47 16.49 6.90
N LYS A 371 1.56 16.55 6.11
CA LYS A 371 2.91 16.11 6.56
C LYS A 371 3.34 16.85 7.82
N ALA A 372 3.22 18.18 7.83
CA ALA A 372 3.56 19.01 8.99
C ALA A 372 2.69 18.67 10.21
N TYR A 373 1.38 18.47 9.99
CA TYR A 373 0.46 18.02 11.04
C TYR A 373 0.93 16.70 11.67
N VAL A 374 1.21 15.68 10.85
CA VAL A 374 1.66 14.35 11.32
C VAL A 374 2.96 14.46 12.13
N ILE A 375 3.97 15.17 11.62
CA ILE A 375 5.28 15.30 12.28
C ILE A 375 5.16 16.03 13.64
N SER A 376 4.20 16.94 13.78
CA SER A 376 3.99 17.69 15.03
C SER A 376 3.31 16.87 16.15
N ARG A 377 2.80 15.66 15.85
CA ARG A 377 2.05 14.84 16.81
C ARG A 377 2.96 14.25 17.91
N THR A 378 2.50 14.33 19.15
CA THR A 378 3.15 13.68 20.29
C THR A 378 2.95 12.16 20.33
N ASN A 379 1.89 11.66 19.70
CA ASN A 379 1.53 10.25 19.60
C ASN A 379 1.99 9.58 18.30
N ILE A 380 3.12 10.04 17.73
CA ILE A 380 3.67 9.52 16.47
C ILE A 380 4.01 8.01 16.53
N ASP A 381 4.15 7.44 17.72
CA ASP A 381 4.29 6.00 17.92
C ASP A 381 3.10 5.20 17.41
N GLN A 382 1.89 5.77 17.44
CA GLN A 382 0.67 5.10 16.97
C GLN A 382 0.69 4.82 15.46
N ILE A 383 1.39 5.63 14.66
CA ILE A 383 1.55 5.40 13.22
C ILE A 383 2.84 4.65 12.90
N VAL A 384 3.94 4.95 13.60
CA VAL A 384 5.26 4.33 13.34
C VAL A 384 5.30 2.87 13.79
N LEU A 385 4.70 2.50 14.93
CA LEU A 385 4.75 1.11 15.42
C LEU A 385 4.07 0.11 14.47
N PRO A 386 2.87 0.37 13.92
CA PRO A 386 2.29 -0.49 12.91
C PRO A 386 3.14 -0.61 11.64
N ILE A 387 3.75 0.49 11.15
CA ILE A 387 4.66 0.47 9.99
C ILE A 387 5.88 -0.42 10.27
N LEU A 388 6.49 -0.26 11.44
CA LEU A 388 7.60 -1.10 11.89
C LEU A 388 7.22 -2.57 11.99
N ARG A 389 5.99 -2.87 12.43
CA ARG A 389 5.47 -4.23 12.48
C ARG A 389 5.34 -4.84 11.08
N VAL A 390 4.85 -4.08 10.09
CA VAL A 390 4.78 -4.51 8.68
C VAL A 390 6.17 -4.92 8.18
N ILE A 391 7.17 -4.05 8.38
CA ILE A 391 8.56 -4.30 7.95
C ILE A 391 9.16 -5.48 8.72
N TYR A 392 8.87 -5.64 10.00
CA TYR A 392 9.35 -6.76 10.81
C TYR A 392 8.82 -8.12 10.31
N THR A 393 7.56 -8.16 9.85
CA THR A 393 6.91 -9.34 9.27
C THR A 393 7.16 -9.50 7.76
N ALA A 394 8.22 -8.87 7.22
CA ALA A 394 8.52 -8.84 5.79
C ALA A 394 8.56 -10.22 5.11
N THR A 395 8.93 -11.29 5.81
CA THR A 395 8.96 -12.65 5.25
C THR A 395 7.58 -13.20 4.90
N GLU A 396 6.51 -12.61 5.45
CA GLU A 396 5.13 -13.07 5.32
C GLU A 396 4.27 -12.11 4.48
N ARG A 397 4.87 -11.04 3.94
CA ARG A 397 4.17 -9.91 3.28
C ARG A 397 4.63 -9.74 1.84
N ASN A 398 3.83 -9.01 1.06
CA ASN A 398 4.19 -8.60 -0.30
C ASN A 398 5.37 -7.62 -0.27
N SER A 399 6.34 -7.77 -1.18
CA SER A 399 7.48 -6.86 -1.35
C SER A 399 7.04 -5.40 -1.52
N HIS A 400 5.97 -5.17 -2.29
CA HIS A 400 5.43 -3.83 -2.52
C HIS A 400 5.02 -3.12 -1.23
N HIS A 401 4.38 -3.83 -0.30
CA HIS A 401 3.94 -3.25 0.97
C HIS A 401 5.13 -2.86 1.86
N ILE A 402 6.19 -3.66 1.82
CA ILE A 402 7.44 -3.38 2.54
C ILE A 402 8.13 -2.16 1.96
N TYR A 403 8.20 -2.02 0.63
CA TYR A 403 8.78 -0.83 -0.01
C TYR A 403 8.04 0.44 0.39
N MET A 404 6.70 0.45 0.28
CA MET A 404 5.92 1.63 0.67
C MET A 404 6.11 1.99 2.13
N SER A 405 6.18 0.99 3.02
CA SER A 405 6.45 1.20 4.45
C SER A 405 7.84 1.80 4.70
N LEU A 406 8.87 1.34 3.97
CA LEU A 406 10.23 1.90 4.05
C LEU A 406 10.31 3.32 3.49
N ILE A 407 9.61 3.61 2.39
CA ILE A 407 9.53 4.95 1.80
C ILE A 407 8.88 5.92 2.79
N ILE A 408 7.81 5.51 3.49
CA ILE A 408 7.20 6.34 4.53
C ILE A 408 8.19 6.63 5.66
N LEU A 409 8.96 5.63 6.12
CA LEU A 409 10.01 5.88 7.11
C LEU A 409 11.08 6.83 6.59
N LEU A 410 11.48 6.70 5.32
CA LEU A 410 12.43 7.62 4.70
C LEU A 410 11.89 9.06 4.70
N ILE A 411 10.65 9.27 4.27
CA ILE A 411 9.98 10.58 4.24
C ILE A 411 9.88 11.19 5.65
N LEU A 412 9.54 10.38 6.66
CA LEU A 412 9.45 10.85 8.04
C LEU A 412 10.83 11.22 8.61
N THR A 413 11.87 10.45 8.29
CA THR A 413 13.24 10.70 8.78
C THR A 413 13.94 11.87 8.10
N GLU A 414 13.39 12.44 7.02
CA GLU A 414 13.88 13.71 6.47
C GLU A 414 13.86 14.86 7.48
N ASP A 415 12.95 14.79 8.47
CA ASP A 415 12.74 15.82 9.48
C ASP A 415 13.52 15.57 10.78
N ASP A 416 14.28 16.59 11.21
CA ASP A 416 15.12 16.50 12.42
C ASP A 416 14.31 16.46 13.72
N TYR A 417 13.12 17.08 13.75
CA TYR A 417 12.27 17.07 14.92
C TYR A 417 11.70 15.66 15.16
N PHE A 418 11.25 14.99 14.09
CA PHE A 418 10.88 13.56 14.13
C PHE A 418 12.05 12.72 14.66
N ASN A 419 13.24 12.85 14.07
CA ASN A 419 14.40 12.05 14.43
C ASN A 419 14.81 12.19 15.90
N ARG A 420 14.62 13.37 16.52
CA ARG A 420 14.84 13.56 17.96
C ARG A 420 13.73 12.94 18.79
N THR A 421 12.48 13.26 18.46
CA THR A 421 11.30 12.91 19.26
C THR A 421 11.13 11.40 19.41
N VAL A 422 11.44 10.61 18.39
CA VAL A 422 11.35 9.14 18.48
C VAL A 422 12.27 8.53 19.54
N HIS A 423 13.36 9.22 19.91
CA HIS A 423 14.25 8.77 20.98
C HIS A 423 13.76 9.12 22.39
N ASP A 424 12.75 9.99 22.53
CA ASP A 424 12.14 10.31 23.82
C ASP A 424 10.95 9.39 24.16
N ILE A 425 10.37 8.73 23.16
CA ILE A 425 9.21 7.85 23.33
C ILE A 425 9.65 6.47 23.82
N LYS A 426 9.44 6.19 25.11
CA LYS A 426 9.71 4.88 25.71
C LYS A 426 8.60 3.89 25.42
N LEU A 427 8.98 2.71 24.91
CA LEU A 427 8.04 1.66 24.57
C LEU A 427 7.77 0.73 25.76
N LYS A 428 6.51 0.31 25.87
CA LYS A 428 6.13 -0.84 26.72
C LYS A 428 6.51 -2.14 26.03
N LYS A 429 6.50 -3.25 26.79
CA LYS A 429 6.77 -4.58 26.25
C LYS A 429 5.85 -4.88 25.07
N LEU A 430 6.45 -5.13 23.90
CA LEU A 430 5.76 -5.48 22.67
C LEU A 430 5.57 -7.00 22.59
N SER A 431 4.37 -7.46 22.27
CA SER A 431 4.06 -8.89 22.12
C SER A 431 4.60 -9.50 20.82
N TRP A 432 4.66 -8.71 19.76
CA TRP A 432 5.04 -9.17 18.41
C TRP A 432 6.56 -9.16 18.13
N TYR A 433 7.35 -8.46 18.95
CA TYR A 433 8.80 -8.43 18.82
C TYR A 433 9.45 -9.57 19.61
N THR A 434 9.93 -10.59 18.92
CA THR A 434 10.30 -11.88 19.53
C THR A 434 11.81 -12.11 19.68
N GLU A 435 12.68 -11.29 19.07
CA GLU A 435 14.14 -11.53 19.07
C GLU A 435 14.76 -11.45 20.47
N ARG A 436 14.34 -10.48 21.29
CA ARG A 436 14.82 -10.30 22.65
C ARG A 436 13.83 -9.45 23.45
N SER A 437 13.59 -9.78 24.72
CA SER A 437 12.88 -8.85 25.60
C SER A 437 13.80 -7.67 25.87
N ILE A 438 13.52 -6.53 25.25
CA ILE A 438 14.26 -5.30 25.50
C ILE A 438 13.40 -4.40 26.37
N ASN A 439 13.82 -4.23 27.62
CA ASN A 439 13.17 -3.28 28.52
C ASN A 439 13.71 -1.87 28.19
N ASP A 440 12.86 -0.86 28.37
CA ASP A 440 13.23 0.56 28.23
C ASP A 440 13.80 0.98 26.86
N VAL A 441 13.43 0.29 25.79
CA VAL A 441 13.78 0.72 24.42
C VAL A 441 12.87 1.86 23.97
N THR A 442 13.48 2.82 23.29
CA THR A 442 12.79 3.95 22.68
C THR A 442 12.26 3.58 21.29
N LEU A 443 11.26 4.28 20.79
CA LEU A 443 10.75 4.07 19.44
C LEU A 443 11.86 4.17 18.38
N GLY A 444 12.74 5.16 18.51
CA GLY A 444 13.91 5.32 17.64
C GLY A 444 14.87 4.12 17.73
N GLY A 445 15.10 3.59 18.93
CA GLY A 445 15.89 2.36 19.11
C GLY A 445 15.27 1.14 18.42
N LEU A 446 13.95 0.96 18.52
CA LEU A 446 13.25 -0.13 17.82
C LEU A 446 13.29 0.05 16.30
N LEU A 447 13.09 1.26 15.79
CA LEU A 447 13.19 1.59 14.38
C LEU A 447 14.57 1.18 13.84
N ILE A 448 15.65 1.63 14.50
CA ILE A 448 17.02 1.27 14.12
C ILE A 448 17.19 -0.26 14.14
N SER A 449 16.71 -0.93 15.18
CA SER A 449 16.76 -2.40 15.30
C SER A 449 16.16 -3.11 14.09
N ILE A 450 14.95 -2.69 13.69
CA ILE A 450 14.19 -3.30 12.60
C ILE A 450 14.85 -2.99 11.26
N VAL A 451 15.26 -1.74 11.02
CA VAL A 451 15.95 -1.38 9.77
C VAL A 451 17.28 -2.13 9.61
N LEU A 452 18.07 -2.28 10.68
CA LEU A 452 19.29 -3.08 10.66
C LEU A 452 19.01 -4.57 10.36
N ARG A 453 17.94 -5.13 10.94
CA ARG A 453 17.48 -6.49 10.62
C ARG A 453 17.13 -6.62 9.14
N THR A 454 16.41 -5.65 8.60
CA THR A 454 15.98 -5.62 7.20
C THR A 454 17.18 -5.54 6.24
N ILE A 455 18.19 -4.72 6.55
CA ILE A 455 19.46 -4.71 5.81
C ILE A 455 20.13 -6.09 5.87
N GLN A 456 20.27 -6.67 7.07
CA GLN A 456 20.92 -7.97 7.22
C GLN A 456 20.21 -9.08 6.43
N TYR A 457 18.87 -9.11 6.47
CA TYR A 457 18.05 -10.05 5.72
C TYR A 457 18.26 -9.88 4.21
N ASN A 458 18.23 -8.65 3.73
CA ASN A 458 18.37 -8.37 2.31
C ASN A 458 19.77 -8.76 1.78
N ILE A 459 20.86 -8.50 2.53
CA ILE A 459 22.24 -8.89 2.14
C ILE A 459 22.41 -10.42 2.11
N ALA A 460 21.70 -11.12 2.98
CA ALA A 460 21.80 -12.57 3.10
C ALA A 460 20.94 -13.32 2.08
N ARG A 461 19.81 -12.75 1.64
CA ARG A 461 18.80 -13.49 0.85
C ARG A 461 18.35 -12.79 -0.42
N MET A 462 17.95 -11.53 -0.35
CA MET A 462 17.19 -10.88 -1.42
C MET A 462 18.09 -10.13 -2.43
N ARG A 463 19.24 -9.58 -1.99
CA ARG A 463 20.18 -8.80 -2.81
C ARG A 463 19.53 -7.62 -3.57
N ASP A 464 18.49 -7.05 -2.99
CA ASP A 464 17.71 -5.98 -3.58
C ASP A 464 18.37 -4.61 -3.30
N LYS A 465 18.80 -3.92 -4.36
CA LYS A 465 19.45 -2.61 -4.27
C LYS A 465 18.53 -1.53 -3.72
N TYR A 466 17.25 -1.54 -4.07
CA TYR A 466 16.28 -0.53 -3.68
C TYR A 466 15.99 -0.59 -2.19
N LEU A 467 15.74 -1.80 -1.68
CA LEU A 467 15.51 -2.05 -0.26
C LEU A 467 16.71 -1.62 0.60
N HIS A 468 17.93 -1.93 0.14
CA HIS A 468 19.16 -1.50 0.81
C HIS A 468 19.30 0.03 0.88
N THR A 469 19.08 0.70 -0.25
CA THR A 469 19.23 2.16 -0.36
C THR A 469 18.27 2.88 0.58
N ASN A 470 16.99 2.51 0.60
CA ASN A 470 15.99 3.13 1.48
C ASN A 470 16.28 2.89 2.97
N CYS A 471 16.72 1.69 3.34
CA CYS A 471 17.09 1.39 4.74
C CYS A 471 18.29 2.21 5.21
N LEU A 472 19.33 2.31 4.38
CA LEU A 472 20.52 3.08 4.72
C LEU A 472 20.24 4.58 4.78
N ALA A 473 19.50 5.12 3.81
CA ALA A 473 19.07 6.51 3.81
C ALA A 473 18.27 6.87 5.08
N THR A 474 17.37 5.97 5.50
CA THR A 474 16.59 6.12 6.75
C THR A 474 17.52 6.21 7.98
N LEU A 475 18.48 5.28 8.13
CA LEU A 475 19.42 5.30 9.25
C LEU A 475 20.36 6.52 9.21
N ALA A 476 20.80 6.89 8.01
CA ALA A 476 21.71 8.00 7.77
C ALA A 476 21.05 9.33 8.16
N ASN A 477 19.80 9.56 7.76
CA ASN A 477 18.99 10.71 8.17
C ASN A 477 18.90 10.86 9.69
N MET A 478 18.65 9.76 10.40
CA MET A 478 18.51 9.76 11.87
C MET A 478 19.84 9.91 12.62
N SER A 479 20.97 9.57 11.99
CA SER A 479 22.25 9.34 12.66
C SER A 479 22.75 10.53 13.50
N SER A 480 22.49 11.75 13.03
CA SER A 480 22.88 13.00 13.72
C SER A 480 22.02 13.32 14.95
N GLN A 481 20.92 12.58 15.15
CA GLN A 481 19.97 12.74 16.24
C GLN A 481 19.81 11.49 17.11
N PHE A 482 20.65 10.46 16.91
CA PHE A 482 20.68 9.31 17.80
C PHE A 482 20.93 9.74 19.24
N GLN A 483 20.05 9.38 20.16
CA GLN A 483 20.18 9.73 21.58
C GLN A 483 19.88 8.52 22.45
N ASN A 484 20.66 8.36 23.52
CA ASN A 484 20.47 7.35 24.55
C ASN A 484 20.27 5.93 23.98
N LEU A 485 21.03 5.57 22.94
CA LEU A 485 20.90 4.26 22.29
C LEU A 485 21.08 3.13 23.31
N HIS A 486 20.14 2.20 23.34
CA HIS A 486 20.20 1.03 24.21
C HIS A 486 21.38 0.12 23.81
N THR A 487 22.01 -0.56 24.78
CA THR A 487 23.20 -1.42 24.57
C THR A 487 22.98 -2.47 23.48
N TYR A 488 21.78 -3.04 23.40
CA TYR A 488 21.42 -3.97 22.34
C TYR A 488 21.47 -3.34 20.93
N ILE A 489 21.01 -2.09 20.78
CA ILE A 489 20.99 -1.40 19.48
C ILE A 489 22.40 -1.07 19.03
N THR A 490 23.25 -0.57 19.93
CA THR A 490 24.65 -0.29 19.61
C THR A 490 25.40 -1.56 19.23
N GLN A 491 25.15 -2.67 19.94
CA GLN A 491 25.68 -3.99 19.56
C GLN A 491 25.20 -4.44 18.18
N ARG A 492 23.93 -4.23 17.80
CA ARG A 492 23.44 -4.57 16.45
C ARG A 492 24.14 -3.79 15.35
N ILE A 493 24.38 -2.49 15.54
CA ILE A 493 25.11 -1.66 14.58
C ILE A 493 26.50 -2.26 14.32
N ILE A 494 27.25 -2.54 15.40
CA ILE A 494 28.60 -3.12 15.30
C ILE A 494 28.57 -4.55 14.74
N SER A 495 27.57 -5.34 15.12
CA SER A 495 27.41 -6.72 14.64
C SER A 495 27.10 -6.76 13.14
N LEU A 496 26.33 -5.81 12.60
CA LEU A 496 26.08 -5.70 11.17
C LEU A 496 27.39 -5.43 10.42
N PHE A 497 28.18 -4.45 10.89
CA PHE A 497 29.49 -4.15 10.31
C PHE A 497 30.43 -5.36 10.35
N ASN A 498 30.50 -6.08 11.47
CA ASN A 498 31.29 -7.31 11.60
C ASN A 498 30.84 -8.40 10.61
N SER A 499 29.52 -8.60 10.46
CA SER A 499 28.98 -9.56 9.51
C SER A 499 29.36 -9.20 8.07
N LEU A 500 29.33 -7.90 7.74
CA LEU A 500 29.73 -7.41 6.43
C LEU A 500 31.22 -7.55 6.18
N SER A 501 32.04 -7.21 7.18
CA SER A 501 33.50 -7.41 7.12
C SER A 501 33.87 -8.86 6.84
N ARG A 502 33.23 -9.82 7.53
CA ARG A 502 33.46 -11.25 7.27
C ARG A 502 33.03 -11.67 5.87
N LYS A 503 31.94 -11.09 5.33
CA LYS A 503 31.48 -11.37 3.96
C LYS A 503 32.44 -10.76 2.93
N HIS A 504 32.88 -9.53 3.17
CA HIS A 504 33.88 -8.81 2.37
C HIS A 504 35.17 -9.61 2.25
N SER A 505 35.77 -10.05 3.37
CA SER A 505 36.99 -10.86 3.34
C SER A 505 36.82 -12.18 2.58
N LYS A 506 35.67 -12.86 2.73
CA LYS A 506 35.39 -14.11 2.01
C LYS A 506 35.31 -13.91 0.49
N ILE A 507 34.65 -12.84 0.04
CA ILE A 507 34.52 -12.54 -1.39
C ILE A 507 35.88 -12.12 -1.96
N LEU A 508 36.64 -11.33 -1.20
CA LEU A 508 37.99 -10.93 -1.60
C LEU A 508 38.91 -12.15 -1.76
N ASP A 509 38.87 -13.11 -0.82
CA ASP A 509 39.63 -14.36 -0.90
C ASP A 509 39.20 -15.19 -2.13
N ALA A 510 37.90 -15.25 -2.44
CA ALA A 510 37.39 -15.95 -3.62
C ALA A 510 37.89 -15.33 -4.93
N ILE A 511 37.83 -14.00 -5.05
CA ILE A 511 38.34 -13.25 -6.21
C ILE A 511 39.85 -13.49 -6.38
N GLN A 512 40.62 -13.42 -5.29
CA GLN A 512 42.06 -13.68 -5.32
C GLN A 512 42.40 -15.12 -5.71
N GLN A 513 41.59 -16.11 -5.29
CA GLN A 513 41.78 -17.51 -5.66
C GLN A 513 41.46 -17.76 -7.14
N GLN A 514 40.37 -17.19 -7.66
CA GLN A 514 40.02 -17.28 -9.08
C GLN A 514 41.08 -16.61 -9.97
N SER A 515 41.56 -15.41 -9.58
CA SER A 515 42.61 -14.70 -10.35
C SER A 515 43.94 -15.48 -10.44
N LYS A 516 44.23 -16.35 -9.46
CA LYS A 516 45.44 -17.18 -9.45
C LYS A 516 45.32 -18.41 -10.34
N GLN A 517 44.10 -18.89 -10.62
CA GLN A 517 43.86 -20.03 -11.50
C GLN A 517 43.93 -19.65 -12.99
N ASP A 518 43.51 -18.43 -13.35
CA ASP A 518 43.42 -18.01 -14.76
C ASP A 518 44.74 -17.47 -15.37
N ASN A 519 45.86 -17.47 -14.64
CA ASN A 519 47.13 -16.84 -15.07
C ASN A 519 46.95 -15.38 -15.56
N ALA A 520 45.87 -14.71 -15.17
CA ALA A 520 45.66 -13.31 -15.46
C ALA A 520 46.64 -12.51 -14.60
N ALA A 521 47.53 -11.76 -15.24
CA ALA A 521 48.53 -10.95 -14.56
C ALA A 521 47.88 -10.03 -13.52
N SER A 522 48.12 -10.33 -12.25
CA SER A 522 47.92 -9.49 -11.06
C SER A 522 46.78 -8.47 -11.20
N VAL A 523 45.53 -8.91 -11.02
CA VAL A 523 44.45 -7.98 -10.69
C VAL A 523 44.78 -7.38 -9.33
N THR A 524 45.47 -6.24 -9.34
CA THR A 524 45.64 -5.43 -8.15
C THR A 524 44.30 -4.74 -7.97
N VAL A 525 43.41 -5.33 -7.16
CA VAL A 525 42.14 -4.70 -6.74
C VAL A 525 42.51 -3.48 -5.88
N LEU A 526 42.92 -2.39 -6.55
CA LEU A 526 43.07 -1.08 -5.94
C LEU A 526 41.72 -0.39 -6.10
N THR A 527 41.07 -0.29 -4.96
CA THR A 527 39.67 0.01 -4.67
C THR A 527 39.16 1.40 -5.08
N ASN A 528 39.75 2.05 -6.10
CA ASN A 528 39.35 3.41 -6.50
C ASN A 528 38.97 3.59 -7.97
N ASN A 529 39.05 2.56 -8.83
CA ASN A 529 38.49 2.58 -10.19
C ASN A 529 38.35 1.14 -10.70
N ILE A 530 37.17 0.53 -10.55
CA ILE A 530 36.82 -0.69 -11.30
C ILE A 530 36.54 -0.25 -12.76
N GLN A 531 37.59 0.13 -13.48
CA GLN A 531 37.52 0.26 -14.93
C GLN A 531 37.72 -1.14 -15.52
N SER A 532 36.58 -1.78 -15.81
CA SER A 532 36.40 -2.87 -16.76
C SER A 532 37.48 -3.96 -16.74
N VAL A 533 37.54 -4.75 -15.66
CA VAL A 533 38.02 -6.14 -15.77
C VAL A 533 36.78 -6.98 -16.07
N ALA A 534 36.26 -6.87 -17.29
CA ALA A 534 35.21 -7.76 -17.75
C ALA A 534 35.88 -9.11 -18.08
N SER A 535 35.78 -10.08 -17.18
CA SER A 535 36.08 -11.46 -17.52
C SER A 535 34.90 -12.07 -18.27
N ASN A 536 35.15 -13.05 -19.13
CA ASN A 536 34.09 -13.84 -19.75
C ASN A 536 33.34 -14.74 -18.74
N ASP A 537 33.82 -14.84 -17.50
CA ASP A 537 33.17 -15.56 -16.41
C ASP A 537 32.15 -14.66 -15.69
N GLU A 538 30.86 -14.98 -15.83
CA GLU A 538 29.75 -14.27 -15.20
C GLU A 538 29.86 -14.29 -13.66
N SER A 539 30.34 -15.39 -13.08
CA SER A 539 30.45 -15.54 -11.62
C SER A 539 31.50 -14.60 -11.00
N PHE A 540 32.56 -14.30 -11.75
CA PHE A 540 33.60 -13.36 -11.31
C PHE A 540 33.09 -11.93 -11.34
N ASN A 541 32.33 -11.56 -12.36
CA ASN A 541 31.71 -10.23 -12.48
C ASN A 541 30.65 -10.02 -11.36
N GLU A 542 29.85 -11.04 -11.05
CA GLU A 542 28.91 -11.02 -9.92
C GLU A 542 29.62 -10.80 -8.58
N ASN A 543 30.72 -11.52 -8.33
CA ASN A 543 31.50 -11.36 -7.10
C ASN A 543 32.09 -9.94 -6.95
N ILE A 544 32.53 -9.32 -8.05
CA ILE A 544 33.01 -7.93 -8.04
C ILE A 544 31.88 -6.96 -7.70
N GLN A 545 30.70 -7.14 -8.30
CA GLN A 545 29.54 -6.31 -8.02
C GLN A 545 29.08 -6.47 -6.57
N ASP A 546 29.00 -7.71 -6.06
CA ASP A 546 28.68 -8.02 -4.67
C ASP A 546 29.69 -7.36 -3.71
N LEU A 547 30.99 -7.37 -4.05
CA LEU A 547 32.04 -6.71 -3.27
C LEU A 547 31.81 -5.20 -3.20
N SER A 548 31.54 -4.55 -4.34
CA SER A 548 31.27 -3.11 -4.41
C SER A 548 30.07 -2.73 -3.54
N ILE A 549 28.97 -3.49 -3.62
CA ILE A 549 27.77 -3.23 -2.81
C ILE A 549 28.12 -3.36 -1.32
N ILE A 550 28.86 -4.39 -0.92
CA ILE A 550 29.25 -4.57 0.49
C ILE A 550 30.13 -3.42 0.97
N GLU A 551 31.07 -2.95 0.16
CA GLU A 551 31.93 -1.80 0.50
C GLU A 551 31.11 -0.52 0.69
N ASP A 552 30.15 -0.24 -0.20
CA ASP A 552 29.24 0.91 -0.09
C ASP A 552 28.41 0.84 1.20
N VAL A 553 27.83 -0.32 1.52
CA VAL A 553 27.08 -0.51 2.77
C VAL A 553 27.98 -0.35 3.99
N MET A 554 29.18 -0.93 3.97
CA MET A 554 30.15 -0.80 5.06
C MET A 554 30.56 0.65 5.28
N ARG A 555 30.85 1.39 4.19
CA ARG A 555 31.20 2.81 4.24
C ARG A 555 30.06 3.62 4.86
N MET A 556 28.83 3.41 4.41
CA MET A 556 27.65 4.11 4.95
C MET A 556 27.44 3.82 6.44
N ILE A 557 27.65 2.59 6.92
CA ILE A 557 27.58 2.28 8.35
C ILE A 557 28.66 3.04 9.15
N LEU A 558 29.88 3.13 8.62
CA LEU A 558 30.96 3.90 9.27
C LEU A 558 30.67 5.41 9.27
N GLU A 559 30.04 5.94 8.22
CA GLU A 559 29.57 7.33 8.16
C GLU A 559 28.45 7.59 9.17
N ILE A 560 27.49 6.66 9.32
CA ILE A 560 26.44 6.72 10.36
C ILE A 560 27.05 6.75 11.77
N ILE A 561 28.03 5.88 12.05
CA ILE A 561 28.74 5.88 13.33
C ILE A 561 29.43 7.24 13.53
N ASN A 562 30.12 7.76 12.51
CA ASN A 562 30.80 9.05 12.57
C ASN A 562 29.87 10.23 12.84
N SER A 563 28.70 10.24 12.19
CA SER A 563 27.67 11.24 12.44
C SER A 563 27.24 11.21 13.92
N CYS A 564 26.99 10.03 14.49
CA CYS A 564 26.68 9.90 15.91
C CYS A 564 27.84 10.37 16.81
N LEU A 565 29.09 10.02 16.50
CA LEU A 565 30.27 10.46 17.26
C LEU A 565 30.49 11.98 17.18
N THR A 566 30.11 12.62 16.08
CA THR A 566 30.32 14.06 15.87
C THR A 566 29.22 14.89 16.54
N HIS A 567 27.96 14.46 16.42
CA HIS A 567 26.80 15.26 16.84
C HIS A 567 26.26 14.85 18.21
N THR A 568 26.28 13.57 18.57
CA THR A 568 25.54 13.05 19.73
C THR A 568 26.35 12.12 20.64
N LEU A 569 27.69 12.11 20.53
CA LEU A 569 28.59 11.31 21.37
C LEU A 569 28.25 11.39 22.86
N ARG A 570 27.99 12.60 23.35
CA ARG A 570 27.69 12.89 24.76
C ARG A 570 26.44 12.18 25.29
N TYR A 571 25.53 11.77 24.40
CA TYR A 571 24.30 11.06 24.74
C TYR A 571 24.38 9.55 24.50
N ASN A 572 25.47 9.04 23.91
CA ASN A 572 25.56 7.66 23.42
C ASN A 572 26.73 6.88 24.04
N VAL A 573 26.77 6.80 25.37
CA VAL A 573 27.82 6.06 26.10
C VAL A 573 27.85 4.58 25.74
N ASN A 574 26.69 3.97 25.51
CA ASN A 574 26.59 2.57 25.07
C ASN A 574 27.23 2.32 23.70
N LEU A 575 27.33 3.34 22.85
CA LEU A 575 28.02 3.23 21.55
C LEU A 575 29.53 3.24 21.76
N ILE A 576 30.05 4.15 22.61
CA ILE A 576 31.46 4.19 22.98
C ILE A 576 31.89 2.84 23.57
N TYR A 577 31.11 2.30 24.50
CA TYR A 577 31.36 0.98 25.08
C TYR A 577 31.41 -0.12 24.00
N ALA A 578 30.46 -0.13 23.06
CA ALA A 578 30.42 -1.11 21.98
C ALA A 578 31.63 -0.99 21.02
N LEU A 579 32.09 0.23 20.73
CA LEU A 579 33.29 0.47 19.92
C LEU A 579 34.56 -0.03 20.61
N LEU A 580 34.72 0.27 21.91
CA LEU A 580 35.87 -0.21 22.70
C LEU A 580 35.93 -1.73 22.76
N TYR A 581 34.80 -2.37 23.02
CA TYR A 581 34.70 -3.83 23.11
C TYR A 581 35.07 -4.53 21.80
N ASN A 582 34.78 -3.90 20.65
CA ASN A 582 34.97 -4.48 19.32
C ASN A 582 36.09 -3.79 18.52
N ARG A 583 37.05 -3.13 19.19
CA ARG A 583 38.07 -2.29 18.52
C ARG A 583 38.87 -3.03 17.43
N GLU A 584 39.12 -4.33 17.63
CA GLU A 584 39.92 -5.17 16.73
C GLU A 584 39.32 -5.29 15.33
N ILE A 585 38.00 -5.14 15.19
CA ILE A 585 37.31 -5.23 13.90
C ILE A 585 37.71 -4.07 12.97
N PHE A 586 38.01 -2.91 13.56
CA PHE A 586 38.38 -1.71 12.80
C PHE A 586 39.85 -1.71 12.39
N ASP A 587 40.72 -2.39 13.15
CA ASP A 587 42.16 -2.46 12.90
C ASP A 587 42.47 -2.97 11.48
N TYR A 588 41.70 -3.94 10.99
CA TYR A 588 41.85 -4.55 9.66
C TYR A 588 41.69 -3.54 8.51
N TYR A 589 40.85 -2.52 8.69
CA TYR A 589 40.51 -1.56 7.63
C TYR A 589 41.26 -0.23 7.73
N ARG A 590 42.16 -0.06 8.71
CA ARG A 590 42.91 1.20 8.91
C ARG A 590 43.72 1.64 7.70
N THR A 591 44.25 0.68 6.94
CA THR A 591 45.05 0.94 5.74
C THR A 591 44.23 0.79 4.45
N HIS A 592 42.93 0.52 4.56
CA HIS A 592 42.09 0.30 3.38
C HIS A 592 41.72 1.66 2.76
N PRO A 593 42.01 1.89 1.45
CA PRO A 593 41.79 3.18 0.80
C PRO A 593 40.37 3.72 0.95
N SER A 594 39.35 2.84 0.88
CA SER A 594 37.94 3.21 0.97
C SER A 594 37.43 3.50 2.37
N PHE A 595 38.19 3.24 3.44
CA PHE A 595 37.70 3.36 4.83
C PHE A 595 38.63 4.17 5.74
N GLN A 596 39.92 4.29 5.41
CA GLN A 596 40.92 4.94 6.24
C GLN A 596 40.53 6.35 6.66
N ASP A 597 39.91 7.13 5.76
CA ASP A 597 39.52 8.51 6.01
C ASP A 597 38.40 8.62 7.07
N ILE A 598 37.49 7.66 7.11
CA ILE A 598 36.34 7.61 8.02
C ILE A 598 36.70 6.98 9.37
N LEU A 599 37.66 6.06 9.41
CA LEU A 599 38.10 5.39 10.64
C LEU A 599 38.86 6.30 11.61
N GLN A 600 39.46 7.39 11.13
CA GLN A 600 40.26 8.31 11.94
C GLN A 600 39.54 8.81 13.21
N ASN A 601 38.27 9.19 13.09
CA ASN A 601 37.45 9.66 14.21
C ASN A 601 37.14 8.52 15.18
N ILE A 602 36.82 7.33 14.68
CA ILE A 602 36.54 6.14 15.48
C ILE A 602 37.78 5.78 16.30
N ASP A 603 38.97 5.77 15.68
CA ASP A 603 40.25 5.53 16.35
C ASP A 603 40.55 6.60 17.40
N THR A 604 40.25 7.87 17.12
CA THR A 604 40.44 8.97 18.08
C THR A 604 39.58 8.79 19.33
N VAL A 605 38.31 8.39 19.16
CA VAL A 605 37.40 8.09 20.26
C VAL A 605 37.86 6.85 21.03
N ILE A 606 38.15 5.74 20.33
CA ILE A 606 38.62 4.49 20.95
C ILE A 606 39.87 4.74 21.78
N THR A 607 40.87 5.45 21.24
CA THR A 607 42.14 5.72 21.92
C THR A 607 41.92 6.52 23.20
N PHE A 608 41.17 7.62 23.12
CA PHE A 608 40.89 8.47 24.29
C PHE A 608 40.22 7.70 25.42
N PHE A 609 39.17 6.92 25.12
CA PHE A 609 38.44 6.20 26.17
C PHE A 609 39.16 4.92 26.62
N ALA A 610 39.95 4.26 25.76
CA ALA A 610 40.79 3.14 26.16
C ALA A 610 41.80 3.56 27.23
N GLU A 611 42.48 4.71 27.06
CA GLU A 611 43.40 5.25 28.06
C GLU A 611 42.73 5.51 29.42
N LYS A 612 41.48 5.98 29.42
CA LYS A 612 40.71 6.19 30.65
C LYS A 612 40.28 4.89 31.32
N VAL A 613 39.91 3.89 30.53
CA VAL A 613 39.53 2.57 31.05
C VAL A 613 40.76 1.82 31.57
N ASP A 614 41.93 1.95 30.95
CA ASP A 614 43.16 1.31 31.40
C ASP A 614 43.69 1.87 32.73
N GLN A 615 43.30 3.10 33.10
CA GLN A 615 43.60 3.71 34.41
C GLN A 615 42.75 3.13 35.56
N LEU A 616 41.73 2.32 35.26
CA LEU A 616 40.87 1.72 36.28
C LEU A 616 41.54 0.52 36.95
N GLN A 617 41.57 0.55 38.29
CA GLN A 617 42.02 -0.58 39.11
C GLN A 617 41.02 -1.74 39.09
N GLN A 618 39.72 -1.46 38.93
CA GLN A 618 38.65 -2.45 38.84
C GLN A 618 37.95 -2.38 37.49
N ARG A 619 37.91 -3.51 36.76
CA ARG A 619 37.37 -3.62 35.39
C ARG A 619 36.00 -4.31 35.37
N SER A 620 35.07 -3.89 36.23
CA SER A 620 33.68 -4.35 36.12
C SER A 620 32.96 -3.57 35.02
N ALA A 621 31.94 -4.17 34.38
CA ALA A 621 31.17 -3.49 33.34
C ALA A 621 30.47 -2.21 33.85
N GLU A 622 30.05 -2.20 35.12
CA GLU A 622 29.43 -1.05 35.78
C GLU A 622 30.42 0.10 35.96
N TYR A 623 31.62 -0.18 36.51
CA TYR A 623 32.66 0.84 36.69
C TYR A 623 33.18 1.39 35.36
N ILE A 624 33.29 0.55 34.33
CA ILE A 624 33.65 1.00 32.98
C ILE A 624 32.58 1.98 32.49
N LYS A 625 31.30 1.63 32.58
CA LYS A 625 30.21 2.49 32.10
C LYS A 625 30.18 3.84 32.85
N GLU A 626 30.29 3.82 34.18
CA GLU A 626 30.35 5.04 34.99
C GLU A 626 31.54 5.93 34.58
N THR A 627 32.70 5.32 34.36
CA THR A 627 33.90 6.04 33.89
C THR A 627 33.67 6.69 32.53
N LEU A 628 33.00 6.00 31.59
CA LEU A 628 32.66 6.56 30.29
C LEU A 628 31.66 7.72 30.42
N GLU A 629 30.64 7.60 31.27
CA GLU A 629 29.64 8.66 31.54
C GLU A 629 30.27 9.95 32.08
N ILE A 630 31.30 9.83 32.91
CA ILE A 630 32.04 10.98 33.43
C ILE A 630 32.93 11.59 32.33
N ASN A 631 33.71 10.75 31.64
CA ASN A 631 34.73 11.22 30.70
C ASN A 631 34.15 11.71 29.37
N VAL A 632 32.94 11.28 28.97
CA VAL A 632 32.32 11.74 27.71
C VAL A 632 32.05 13.23 27.70
N LYS A 633 31.80 13.83 28.86
CA LYS A 633 31.62 15.28 29.02
C LYS A 633 32.92 16.06 28.81
N GLN A 634 34.07 15.41 29.04
CA GLN A 634 35.41 15.99 28.92
C GLN A 634 36.05 15.75 27.55
N PHE A 635 35.43 14.95 26.69
CA PHE A 635 35.96 14.65 25.36
C PHE A 635 36.00 15.92 24.50
N PRO A 636 37.18 16.30 23.94
CA PRO A 636 37.32 17.46 23.09
C PRO A 636 36.79 17.15 21.67
N LEU A 637 35.53 17.51 21.41
CA LEU A 637 34.86 17.28 20.12
C LEU A 637 35.59 17.92 18.93
N ASP A 638 36.37 18.98 19.16
CA ASP A 638 37.15 19.66 18.12
C ASP A 638 38.26 18.78 17.50
N ARG A 639 38.60 17.65 18.13
CA ARG A 639 39.53 16.66 17.57
C ARG A 639 38.90 15.82 16.46
N LEU A 640 37.58 15.81 16.34
CA LEU A 640 36.88 15.02 15.32
C LEU A 640 36.85 15.78 14.00
N LYS A 641 37.22 15.09 12.92
CA LYS A 641 37.02 15.56 11.55
C LYS A 641 35.53 15.66 11.28
N LYS A 642 35.09 16.80 10.75
CA LYS A 642 33.71 17.00 10.31
C LYS A 642 33.50 16.38 8.94
N PHE A 643 32.47 15.57 8.81
CA PHE A 643 31.99 15.02 7.54
C PHE A 643 30.73 15.78 7.10
N PRO A 644 30.34 15.71 5.82
CA PRO A 644 29.05 16.24 5.38
C PRO A 644 27.89 15.62 6.16
N ASP A 645 26.85 16.41 6.38
CA ASP A 645 25.63 15.91 7.02
C ASP A 645 24.96 14.88 6.11
N LEU A 646 24.63 13.72 6.69
CA LEU A 646 23.92 12.65 6.01
C LEU A 646 22.43 13.01 5.91
N LYS A 647 22.04 13.63 4.79
CA LYS A 647 20.67 14.04 4.50
C LYS A 647 20.23 13.51 3.15
N PHE A 648 19.30 12.57 3.19
CA PHE A 648 18.68 11.93 2.06
C PHE A 648 17.21 12.34 2.00
N LYS A 649 16.72 12.58 0.78
CA LYS A 649 15.31 12.84 0.51
C LYS A 649 14.78 11.76 -0.39
N TYR A 650 13.53 11.38 -0.18
CA TYR A 650 12.82 10.55 -1.12
C TYR A 650 12.57 11.35 -2.41
N VAL A 651 12.77 10.68 -3.54
CA VAL A 651 12.45 11.20 -4.88
C VAL A 651 11.60 10.15 -5.56
N GLU A 652 10.36 10.52 -5.89
CA GLU A 652 9.46 9.69 -6.69
C GLU A 652 10.03 9.52 -8.11
N GLU A 653 9.87 8.34 -8.69
CA GLU A 653 10.32 8.06 -10.07
C GLU A 653 9.52 8.90 -11.09
N GLU A 654 10.03 9.03 -12.32
CA GLU A 654 9.39 9.86 -13.35
C GLU A 654 8.01 9.37 -13.77
N GLN A 655 7.80 8.04 -13.77
CA GLN A 655 6.54 7.38 -14.16
C GLN A 655 5.98 6.53 -13.01
N PRO A 656 5.50 7.17 -11.92
CA PRO A 656 5.02 6.43 -10.74
C PRO A 656 3.78 5.56 -11.05
N GLU A 657 3.02 5.89 -12.10
CA GLU A 657 1.86 5.11 -12.54
C GLU A 657 2.21 3.66 -12.90
N ASP A 658 3.40 3.39 -13.44
CA ASP A 658 3.81 2.04 -13.85
C ASP A 658 3.90 1.08 -12.67
N PHE A 659 4.21 1.64 -11.49
CA PHE A 659 4.18 0.90 -10.23
C PHE A 659 2.79 0.94 -9.58
N PHE A 660 2.21 2.12 -9.40
CA PHE A 660 0.99 2.28 -8.59
C PHE A 660 -0.25 1.69 -9.26
N VAL A 661 -0.39 1.81 -10.58
CA VAL A 661 -1.60 1.34 -11.28
C VAL A 661 -1.75 -0.19 -11.17
N PRO A 662 -0.77 -1.01 -11.59
CA PRO A 662 -0.87 -2.46 -11.41
C PRO A 662 -0.97 -2.87 -9.95
N TYR A 663 -0.27 -2.17 -9.05
CA TYR A 663 -0.30 -2.48 -7.63
C TYR A 663 -1.69 -2.26 -7.03
N VAL A 664 -2.30 -1.08 -7.24
CA VAL A 664 -3.66 -0.77 -6.74
C VAL A 664 -4.69 -1.73 -7.32
N TRP A 665 -4.65 -2.01 -8.63
CA TRP A 665 -5.57 -3.00 -9.22
C TRP A 665 -5.36 -4.40 -8.66
N SER A 666 -4.13 -4.80 -8.33
CA SER A 666 -3.88 -6.08 -7.65
C SER A 666 -4.55 -6.14 -6.27
N LEU A 667 -4.62 -5.01 -5.55
CA LEU A 667 -5.33 -4.91 -4.28
C LEU A 667 -6.84 -5.03 -4.49
N VAL A 668 -7.39 -4.30 -5.47
CA VAL A 668 -8.82 -4.36 -5.81
C VAL A 668 -9.22 -5.77 -6.23
N HIS A 669 -8.44 -6.41 -7.10
CA HIS A 669 -8.70 -7.78 -7.55
C HIS A 669 -8.73 -8.78 -6.39
N LYS A 670 -7.88 -8.62 -5.37
CA LYS A 670 -7.82 -9.50 -4.20
C LYS A 670 -8.91 -9.24 -3.17
N SER A 671 -9.32 -7.99 -3.00
CA SER A 671 -10.14 -7.53 -1.87
C SER A 671 -11.59 -7.20 -2.23
N CYS A 672 -11.90 -7.08 -3.51
CA CYS A 672 -13.25 -6.74 -3.94
C CYS A 672 -14.26 -7.86 -3.63
N ASN A 673 -15.49 -7.48 -3.33
CA ASN A 673 -16.55 -8.40 -2.91
C ASN A 673 -17.16 -9.19 -4.07
N PHE A 674 -16.79 -8.88 -5.32
CA PHE A 674 -17.26 -9.56 -6.52
C PHE A 674 -16.10 -10.12 -7.35
N HIS A 675 -16.38 -11.17 -8.12
CA HIS A 675 -15.38 -11.98 -8.81
C HIS A 675 -14.96 -11.35 -10.14
N TRP A 676 -13.67 -11.24 -10.41
CA TRP A 676 -13.12 -10.85 -11.70
C TRP A 676 -12.68 -12.08 -12.49
N SER A 677 -12.94 -12.12 -13.80
CA SER A 677 -12.41 -13.19 -14.64
C SER A 677 -10.89 -13.06 -14.78
N SER A 678 -10.15 -14.08 -14.36
CA SER A 678 -8.68 -14.10 -14.49
C SER A 678 -8.21 -14.16 -15.94
N GLU A 679 -9.05 -14.65 -16.85
CA GLU A 679 -8.73 -14.76 -18.28
C GLU A 679 -8.81 -13.41 -19.01
N SER A 680 -9.65 -12.48 -18.52
CA SER A 680 -9.82 -11.15 -19.12
C SER A 680 -8.92 -10.08 -18.50
N ALA A 681 -8.28 -10.35 -17.35
CA ALA A 681 -7.39 -9.41 -16.66
C ALA A 681 -5.97 -9.40 -17.29
N LEU A 682 -5.87 -8.87 -18.51
CA LEU A 682 -4.63 -8.79 -19.28
C LEU A 682 -3.48 -8.11 -18.53
N MET A 683 -3.78 -7.11 -17.70
CA MET A 683 -2.80 -6.41 -16.87
C MET A 683 -1.94 -7.35 -16.01
N PHE A 684 -2.51 -8.45 -15.50
CA PHE A 684 -1.78 -9.41 -14.67
C PHE A 684 -1.13 -10.55 -15.47
N LEU A 685 -1.48 -10.69 -16.75
CA LEU A 685 -0.90 -11.69 -17.64
C LEU A 685 0.38 -11.19 -18.32
N GLN A 686 0.61 -9.87 -18.34
CA GLN A 686 1.72 -9.22 -19.05
C GLN A 686 2.99 -9.02 -18.22
N GLN A 687 3.08 -9.50 -16.97
CA GLN A 687 4.35 -9.49 -16.25
C GLN A 687 5.25 -10.63 -16.78
N PRO A 688 6.41 -10.34 -17.39
CA PRO A 688 7.43 -11.37 -17.59
C PRO A 688 7.88 -11.84 -16.20
N LEU A 689 8.02 -13.15 -16.05
CA LEU A 689 8.79 -13.76 -14.97
C LEU A 689 10.26 -13.43 -15.18
N ASP A 690 10.66 -12.20 -14.91
CA ASP A 690 12.08 -11.88 -14.76
C ASP A 690 12.42 -12.00 -13.28
N SER A 691 12.93 -13.20 -12.99
CA SER A 691 13.50 -13.73 -11.75
C SER A 691 14.62 -12.89 -11.17
#